data_AF-A0A960X6G7-F1
#
_entry.id   AF-A0A960X6G7-F1
#
_cell.length_a   1.000
_cell.length_b   1.000
_cell.length_c   1.000
_cell.angle_alpha   90.00
_cell.angle_beta   90.00
_cell.angle_gamma   90.00
#
_symmetry.space_group_name_H-M   'P 1'
#
loop_
_entity.id
_entity.type
_entity.pdbx_description
1 polymer ?
#
loop_
_entity_poly.entity_id
_entity_poly.type
_entity_poly.pdbx_seq_one_letter_code
_entity_poly.pdbx_strand_id
1 'polypeptide(L)'
;MKKFWIGPACLIVACIAFLLLLFVFPKENTADEDYRKAKALIEKGNPKAALGTINKYRDLFRSNAQEMPEQNWLVLTIQALKTIPNNGAYLLLLYQQFPEGFENDEEAATQVGQALLAQEKVDGYRQLRKKWADSSDQQQIWFLLDADALVKEGKQNEAVNHLLSRTFEGNQDVPRLLRLALLSANVDLEKSWNYLREAMEKDPGNSDIRSFRAQILERIGKLAMARAEYIAAWQSNPNDEALLDQLADFYFRHGQLAWAIQTWKEGLELTGSEQDWIKAWFWSRVAHPSGIQWDEIYPTVGELTPLILYFQQLPPGVYWDDKAFDSILGNKHYLQYQQSTFWLRLLQHLKDNHESEAWKLLIYNPFQEQSWDPRILEALKFVLQYRGAVGDIPEKQGQVNTAFFDKSQEHQLFKELKQIASGKSEEVDPKVLSLLKSDEIYTALFLASGWLEAALQFNKLAIVTKEYPDWLAFGLVQALRYERGNQIALDFALKQEQTPAMQLLIGELLLESGNPSAALEKLMPLVSQSDAVGMRAALLVSGVEAQQGNYEEAKRVVKENPMLIDDVLGKEAMAHLAILEGDTGSAEKIYEEIVDQSEAAQYYFLQKAITVKNWDEAERIANILIKQNPLNIRLQEMRIQIEKEKNKATHINAAPPGTVEEKALVSVIGDSSDEEDIAERRDDGPSLWDRNRWQVLRDRRKGWENYYRTHPNARCRNCWKLPAGLDYYPPPPPGYEVQNTPG
;
A
#
# COMPACT_ATOMS: atom_id res chain seq x y z
N MET A 1 57.73 -5.22 69.24
CA MET A 1 58.35 -5.95 68.11
C MET A 1 58.17 -7.45 68.29
N LYS A 2 57.22 -8.06 67.56
CA LYS A 2 57.31 -9.47 67.12
C LYS A 2 56.67 -9.52 65.72
N LYS A 3 57.51 -9.40 64.70
CA LYS A 3 57.13 -9.57 63.29
C LYS A 3 56.82 -11.05 63.09
N PHE A 4 55.57 -11.41 62.85
CA PHE A 4 55.21 -12.74 62.38
C PHE A 4 55.64 -12.83 60.91
N TRP A 5 56.80 -13.44 60.70
CA TRP A 5 57.36 -13.74 59.39
C TRP A 5 56.66 -14.99 58.87
N ILE A 6 55.60 -14.79 58.08
CA ILE A 6 54.94 -15.86 57.35
C ILE A 6 55.87 -16.22 56.19
N GLY A 7 56.59 -17.33 56.31
CA GLY A 7 57.54 -17.78 55.30
C GLY A 7 56.87 -18.09 53.95
N PRO A 8 57.63 -18.03 52.83
CA PRO A 8 57.10 -18.20 51.47
C PRO A 8 56.36 -19.53 51.25
N ALA A 9 56.60 -20.54 52.08
CA ALA A 9 55.88 -21.81 52.05
C ALA A 9 54.37 -21.68 52.37
N CYS A 10 53.96 -20.79 53.28
CA CYS A 10 52.54 -20.58 53.58
C CYS A 10 51.80 -19.85 52.46
N LEU A 11 52.49 -18.97 51.72
CA LEU A 11 51.94 -18.30 50.55
C LEU A 11 51.78 -19.27 49.37
N ILE A 12 52.71 -20.20 49.21
CA ILE A 12 52.62 -21.26 48.18
C ILE A 12 51.48 -22.24 48.51
N VAL A 13 51.31 -22.65 49.77
CA VAL A 13 50.19 -23.53 50.17
C VAL A 13 48.85 -22.81 50.05
N ALA A 14 48.77 -21.52 50.37
CA ALA A 14 47.56 -20.73 50.15
C ALA A 14 47.27 -20.53 48.65
N CYS A 15 48.28 -20.30 47.81
CA CYS A 15 48.12 -20.20 46.36
C CYS A 15 47.75 -21.55 45.71
N ILE A 16 48.30 -22.67 46.19
CA ILE A 16 47.93 -24.01 45.71
C ILE A 16 46.53 -24.38 46.20
N ALA A 17 46.13 -24.02 47.43
CA ALA A 17 44.77 -24.19 47.91
C ALA A 17 43.77 -23.29 47.16
N PHE A 18 44.16 -22.08 46.77
CA PHE A 18 43.35 -21.17 45.95
C PHE A 18 43.27 -21.63 44.48
N LEU A 19 44.36 -22.17 43.91
CA LEU A 19 44.36 -22.79 42.58
C LEU A 19 43.60 -24.11 42.54
N LEU A 20 43.64 -24.91 43.62
CA LEU A 20 42.83 -26.11 43.78
C LEU A 20 41.36 -25.76 44.05
N LEU A 21 41.06 -24.69 44.79
CA LEU A 21 39.69 -24.15 44.91
C LEU A 21 39.16 -23.65 43.56
N LEU A 22 39.99 -23.00 42.74
CA LEU A 22 39.64 -22.62 41.37
C LEU A 22 39.46 -23.81 40.41
N PHE A 23 40.03 -24.98 40.74
CA PHE A 23 39.84 -26.24 40.00
C PHE A 23 38.72 -27.14 40.56
N VAL A 24 38.20 -26.84 41.76
CA VAL A 24 37.19 -27.63 42.48
C VAL A 24 35.82 -26.93 42.58
N PHE A 25 35.70 -25.66 42.15
CA PHE A 25 34.39 -25.16 41.75
C PHE A 25 34.02 -25.79 40.40
N PRO A 26 32.99 -26.66 40.32
CA PRO A 26 32.50 -27.07 39.02
C PRO A 26 32.08 -25.79 38.29
N LYS A 27 32.55 -25.59 37.06
CA LYS A 27 31.86 -24.68 36.13
C LYS A 27 30.40 -25.16 36.16
N GLU A 28 29.51 -24.40 36.78
CA GLU A 28 28.07 -24.58 36.59
C GLU A 28 27.85 -24.68 35.09
N ASN A 29 27.15 -25.75 34.69
CA ASN A 29 27.02 -26.19 33.31
C ASN A 29 26.45 -25.04 32.46
N THR A 30 27.29 -24.33 31.69
CA THR A 30 26.88 -23.15 30.90
C THR A 30 25.76 -23.49 29.92
N ALA A 31 25.69 -24.74 29.47
CA ALA A 31 24.62 -25.27 28.64
C ALA A 31 23.26 -25.33 29.37
N ASP A 32 23.22 -25.70 30.67
CA ASP A 32 21.96 -25.74 31.44
C ASP A 32 21.41 -24.32 31.67
N GLU A 33 22.31 -23.38 31.99
CA GLU A 33 21.94 -21.97 32.15
C GLU A 33 21.43 -21.38 30.83
N ASP A 34 22.11 -21.65 29.72
CA ASP A 34 21.69 -21.22 28.38
C ASP A 34 20.37 -21.88 27.96
N TYR A 35 20.14 -23.15 28.30
CA TYR A 35 18.89 -23.85 28.02
C TYR A 35 17.71 -23.22 28.76
N ARG A 36 17.87 -22.97 30.07
CA ARG A 36 16.85 -22.29 30.88
C ARG A 36 16.58 -20.87 30.39
N LYS A 37 17.62 -20.13 30.00
CA LYS A 37 17.50 -18.79 29.40
C LYS A 37 16.74 -18.83 28.08
N ALA A 38 17.11 -19.73 27.18
CA ALA A 38 16.44 -19.88 25.89
C ALA A 38 14.96 -20.27 26.07
N LYS A 39 14.66 -21.21 26.96
CA LYS A 39 13.29 -21.59 27.31
C LYS A 39 12.49 -20.41 27.86
N ALA A 40 13.06 -19.67 28.82
CA ALA A 40 12.41 -18.48 29.37
C ALA A 40 12.18 -17.38 28.33
N LEU A 41 13.06 -17.25 27.33
CA LEU A 41 12.88 -16.31 26.22
C LEU A 41 11.69 -16.72 25.32
N ILE A 42 11.53 -18.01 25.03
CA ILE A 42 10.37 -18.54 24.28
C ILE A 42 9.07 -18.30 25.07
N GLU A 43 9.06 -18.63 26.37
CA GLU A 43 7.90 -18.42 27.25
C GLU A 43 7.51 -16.94 27.38
N LYS A 44 8.49 -16.02 27.25
CA LYS A 44 8.27 -14.56 27.24
C LYS A 44 7.88 -14.02 25.85
N GLY A 45 7.67 -14.88 24.85
CA GLY A 45 7.31 -14.47 23.49
C GLY A 45 8.46 -13.86 22.69
N ASN A 46 9.72 -14.17 23.04
CA ASN A 46 10.91 -13.76 22.29
C ASN A 46 11.69 -14.96 21.72
N PRO A 47 11.06 -15.76 20.83
CA PRO A 47 11.68 -16.95 20.25
C PRO A 47 12.88 -16.65 19.34
N LYS A 48 12.91 -15.48 18.68
CA LYS A 48 14.06 -15.07 17.83
C LYS A 48 15.34 -14.93 18.66
N ALA A 49 15.27 -14.28 19.83
CA ALA A 49 16.42 -14.17 20.74
C ALA A 49 16.82 -15.53 21.32
N ALA A 50 15.84 -16.42 21.58
CA ALA A 50 16.12 -17.77 22.03
C ALA A 50 16.93 -18.56 20.99
N LEU A 51 16.57 -18.48 19.70
CA LEU A 51 17.28 -19.15 18.61
C LEU A 51 18.77 -18.74 18.52
N GLY A 52 19.11 -17.48 18.79
CA GLY A 52 20.50 -17.03 18.84
C GLY A 52 21.34 -17.75 19.91
N THR A 53 20.70 -18.16 21.01
CA THR A 53 21.33 -18.96 22.08
C THR A 53 21.36 -20.44 21.72
N ILE A 54 20.23 -20.97 21.22
CA ILE A 54 20.05 -22.38 20.85
C ILE A 54 21.03 -22.80 19.73
N ASN A 55 21.26 -21.94 18.74
CA ASN A 55 22.13 -22.24 17.59
C ASN A 55 23.59 -22.57 17.99
N LYS A 56 24.04 -22.14 19.17
CA LYS A 56 25.37 -22.48 19.71
C LYS A 56 25.54 -23.97 20.02
N TYR A 57 24.42 -24.68 20.21
CA TYR A 57 24.38 -26.07 20.67
C TYR A 57 23.83 -27.03 19.60
N ARG A 58 23.83 -26.62 18.33
CA ARG A 58 23.27 -27.39 17.20
C ARG A 58 23.93 -28.77 17.04
N ASP A 59 25.23 -28.86 17.28
CA ASP A 59 25.99 -30.13 17.16
C ASP A 59 25.55 -31.17 18.20
N LEU A 60 24.93 -30.73 19.31
CA LEU A 60 24.43 -31.60 20.37
C LEU A 60 23.05 -32.20 20.07
N PHE A 61 22.38 -31.85 18.97
CA PHE A 61 21.03 -32.36 18.67
C PHE A 61 20.99 -33.89 18.57
N ARG A 62 22.05 -34.53 18.07
CA ARG A 62 22.15 -36.00 17.96
C ARG A 62 22.53 -36.68 19.27
N SER A 63 23.42 -36.08 20.06
CA SER A 63 23.92 -36.69 21.30
C SER A 63 22.97 -36.48 22.49
N ASN A 64 22.27 -35.34 22.57
CA ASN A 64 21.38 -35.04 23.71
C ASN A 64 20.12 -35.91 23.79
N ALA A 65 19.63 -36.44 22.68
CA ALA A 65 18.44 -37.30 22.67
C ALA A 65 18.64 -38.62 23.44
N GLN A 66 19.89 -39.07 23.62
CA GLN A 66 20.23 -40.30 24.35
C GLN A 66 20.88 -40.04 25.72
N GLU A 67 21.66 -38.96 25.88
CA GLU A 67 22.47 -38.74 27.09
C GLU A 67 21.87 -37.76 28.11
N MET A 68 21.02 -36.81 27.69
CA MET A 68 20.42 -35.78 28.56
C MET A 68 18.97 -35.45 28.16
N PRO A 69 17.99 -36.34 28.42
CA PRO A 69 16.61 -36.17 27.98
C PRO A 69 15.90 -34.92 28.54
N GLU A 70 16.35 -34.38 29.67
CA GLU A 70 15.80 -33.15 30.27
C GLU A 70 16.21 -31.85 29.53
N GLN A 71 17.25 -31.91 28.68
CA GLN A 71 17.79 -30.77 27.92
C GLN A 71 17.69 -31.02 26.41
N ASN A 72 16.49 -31.29 25.91
CA ASN A 72 16.30 -31.58 24.50
C ASN A 72 16.32 -30.30 23.64
N TRP A 73 17.52 -29.89 23.22
CA TRP A 73 17.73 -28.72 22.37
C TRP A 73 16.98 -28.78 21.03
N LEU A 74 16.79 -29.98 20.46
CA LEU A 74 16.01 -30.15 19.23
C LEU A 74 14.54 -29.77 19.48
N VAL A 75 13.93 -30.29 20.54
CA VAL A 75 12.55 -29.95 20.92
C VAL A 75 12.41 -28.46 21.22
N LEU A 76 13.38 -27.87 21.94
CA LEU A 76 13.37 -26.43 22.22
C LEU A 76 13.50 -25.58 20.94
N THR A 77 14.27 -26.05 19.95
CA THR A 77 14.39 -25.40 18.63
C THR A 77 13.06 -25.46 17.88
N ILE A 78 12.40 -26.62 17.87
CA ILE A 78 11.09 -26.80 17.23
C ILE A 78 10.05 -25.88 17.90
N GLN A 79 10.05 -25.81 19.24
CA GLN A 79 9.18 -24.90 20.00
C GLN A 79 9.45 -23.42 19.68
N ALA A 80 10.70 -23.01 19.54
CA ALA A 80 11.01 -21.64 19.14
C ALA A 80 10.51 -21.37 17.71
N LEU A 81 10.84 -22.24 16.75
CA LEU A 81 10.53 -22.04 15.34
C LEU A 81 9.03 -22.03 15.05
N LYS A 82 8.24 -22.92 15.68
CA LYS A 82 6.79 -22.98 15.45
C LYS A 82 6.04 -21.71 15.88
N THR A 83 6.61 -20.97 16.84
CA THR A 83 6.03 -19.70 17.33
C THR A 83 6.41 -18.49 16.46
N ILE A 84 7.39 -18.63 15.56
CA ILE A 84 7.77 -17.56 14.65
C ILE A 84 7.00 -17.74 13.33
N PRO A 85 6.21 -16.74 12.90
CA PRO A 85 5.49 -16.80 11.63
C PRO A 85 6.41 -17.17 10.45
N ASN A 86 5.87 -17.90 9.47
CA ASN A 86 6.52 -18.25 8.21
C ASN A 86 7.84 -19.07 8.31
N ASN A 87 8.06 -19.83 9.39
CA ASN A 87 9.27 -20.68 9.55
C ASN A 87 9.13 -22.14 9.10
N GLY A 88 8.08 -22.47 8.36
CA GLY A 88 7.84 -23.84 7.87
C GLY A 88 9.00 -24.44 7.06
N ALA A 89 9.75 -23.62 6.31
CA ALA A 89 10.91 -24.09 5.57
C ALA A 89 12.05 -24.59 6.47
N TYR A 90 12.31 -23.90 7.59
CA TYR A 90 13.30 -24.32 8.58
C TYR A 90 12.84 -25.56 9.34
N LEU A 91 11.56 -25.63 9.70
CA LEU A 91 10.98 -26.84 10.30
C LEU A 91 11.08 -28.04 9.34
N LEU A 92 10.85 -27.85 8.04
CA LEU A 92 11.04 -28.89 7.04
C LEU A 92 12.50 -29.35 6.94
N LEU A 93 13.47 -28.44 6.99
CA LEU A 93 14.89 -28.78 7.02
C LEU A 93 15.21 -29.65 8.25
N LEU A 94 14.70 -29.27 9.42
CA LEU A 94 14.88 -30.04 10.65
C LEU A 94 14.19 -31.41 10.56
N TYR A 95 12.97 -31.48 10.02
CA TYR A 95 12.25 -32.74 9.83
C TYR A 95 12.99 -33.71 8.92
N GLN A 96 13.62 -33.22 7.84
CA GLN A 96 14.43 -34.05 6.96
C GLN A 96 15.67 -34.63 7.66
N GLN A 97 16.19 -33.96 8.69
CA GLN A 97 17.36 -34.38 9.44
C GLN A 97 17.01 -35.21 10.69
N PHE A 98 15.88 -34.91 11.33
CA PHE A 98 15.45 -35.41 12.64
C PHE A 98 13.92 -35.66 12.68
N PRO A 99 13.39 -36.61 11.89
CA PRO A 99 11.95 -36.84 11.80
C PRO A 99 11.29 -37.26 13.12
N GLU A 100 12.05 -37.90 14.02
CA GLU A 100 11.61 -38.31 15.36
C GLU A 100 11.22 -37.12 16.26
N GLY A 101 11.84 -35.95 16.06
CA GLY A 101 11.56 -34.74 16.84
C GLY A 101 10.14 -34.19 16.62
N PHE A 102 9.46 -34.66 15.58
CA PHE A 102 8.13 -34.20 15.17
C PHE A 102 7.02 -35.22 15.46
N GLU A 103 7.34 -36.38 16.04
CA GLU A 103 6.34 -37.44 16.29
C GLU A 103 5.36 -37.10 17.43
N ASN A 104 5.75 -36.17 18.31
CA ASN A 104 4.94 -35.75 19.45
C ASN A 104 4.53 -34.26 19.40
N ASP A 105 4.85 -33.54 18.32
CA ASP A 105 4.47 -32.13 18.14
C ASP A 105 3.66 -31.99 16.83
N GLU A 106 2.34 -32.18 16.95
CA GLU A 106 1.41 -32.15 15.82
C GLU A 106 1.38 -30.78 15.12
N GLU A 107 1.50 -29.71 15.89
CA GLU A 107 1.54 -28.34 15.36
C GLU A 107 2.77 -28.13 14.48
N ALA A 108 3.95 -28.56 14.93
CA ALA A 108 5.15 -28.52 14.10
C ALA A 108 5.02 -29.44 12.88
N ALA A 109 4.41 -30.62 13.03
CA ALA A 109 4.18 -31.55 11.93
C ALA A 109 3.23 -30.97 10.86
N THR A 110 2.16 -30.27 11.24
CA THR A 110 1.26 -29.63 10.27
C THR A 110 1.96 -28.48 9.53
N GLN A 111 2.79 -27.68 10.19
CA GLN A 111 3.62 -26.66 9.54
C GLN A 111 4.64 -27.27 8.55
N VAL A 112 5.24 -28.42 8.89
CA VAL A 112 6.07 -29.19 7.95
C VAL A 112 5.24 -29.69 6.77
N GLY A 113 4.02 -30.18 7.01
CA GLY A 113 3.07 -30.58 5.99
C GLY A 113 2.76 -29.44 5.01
N GLN A 114 2.49 -28.25 5.51
CA GLN A 114 2.31 -27.03 4.71
C GLN A 114 3.54 -26.73 3.86
N ALA A 115 4.74 -26.77 4.46
CA ALA A 115 6.00 -26.50 3.76
C ALA A 115 6.29 -27.54 2.66
N LEU A 116 5.97 -28.82 2.89
CA LEU A 116 6.08 -29.88 1.89
C LEU A 116 5.17 -29.60 0.70
N LEU A 117 3.91 -29.25 0.94
CA LEU A 117 2.96 -28.92 -0.12
C LEU A 117 3.33 -27.64 -0.87
N ALA A 118 3.86 -26.64 -0.18
CA ALA A 118 4.38 -25.42 -0.80
C ALA A 118 5.54 -25.71 -1.78
N GLN A 119 6.37 -26.71 -1.47
CA GLN A 119 7.44 -27.21 -2.36
C GLN A 119 6.98 -28.31 -3.34
N GLU A 120 5.66 -28.55 -3.45
CA GLU A 120 5.05 -29.57 -4.31
C GLU A 120 5.51 -31.02 -4.01
N LYS A 121 6.04 -31.25 -2.81
CA LYS A 121 6.49 -32.57 -2.33
C LYS A 121 5.33 -33.36 -1.73
N VAL A 122 4.33 -33.68 -2.55
CA VAL A 122 3.08 -34.33 -2.13
C VAL A 122 3.32 -35.72 -1.50
N ASP A 123 4.27 -36.49 -2.01
CA ASP A 123 4.59 -37.82 -1.45
C ASP A 123 5.16 -37.73 -0.03
N GLY A 124 6.03 -36.73 0.22
CA GLY A 124 6.54 -36.45 1.55
C GLY A 124 5.44 -36.07 2.52
N TYR A 125 4.49 -35.23 2.07
CA TYR A 125 3.30 -34.89 2.86
C TYR A 125 2.48 -36.14 3.19
N ARG A 126 2.22 -37.04 2.24
CA ARG A 126 1.45 -38.27 2.47
C ARG A 126 2.11 -39.20 3.48
N GLN A 127 3.45 -39.32 3.44
CA GLN A 127 4.19 -40.11 4.43
C GLN A 127 4.04 -39.53 5.83
N LEU A 128 4.14 -38.21 5.97
CA LEU A 128 3.92 -37.51 7.23
C LEU A 128 2.46 -37.67 7.71
N ARG A 129 1.48 -37.45 6.83
CA ARG A 129 0.05 -37.56 7.12
C ARG A 129 -0.33 -38.94 7.67
N LYS A 130 0.25 -40.02 7.14
CA LYS A 130 0.01 -41.39 7.61
C LYS A 130 0.40 -41.60 9.07
N LYS A 131 1.45 -40.93 9.57
CA LYS A 131 1.85 -41.03 10.98
C LYS A 131 0.82 -40.41 11.92
N TRP A 132 0.03 -39.46 11.43
CA TRP A 132 -0.97 -38.71 12.19
C TRP A 132 -2.41 -39.11 11.83
N ALA A 133 -2.62 -40.22 11.13
CA ALA A 133 -3.96 -40.62 10.67
C ALA A 133 -4.91 -40.93 11.84
N ASP A 134 -4.42 -41.63 12.87
CA ASP A 134 -5.23 -42.20 13.95
C ASP A 134 -5.09 -41.47 15.30
N SER A 135 -4.20 -40.48 15.39
CA SER A 135 -3.77 -39.85 16.66
C SER A 135 -3.78 -38.32 16.62
N SER A 136 -4.61 -37.73 15.76
CA SER A 136 -4.64 -36.29 15.50
C SER A 136 -5.72 -35.58 16.31
N ASP A 137 -5.32 -34.57 17.08
CA ASP A 137 -6.24 -33.61 17.73
C ASP A 137 -6.57 -32.45 16.79
N GLN A 138 -5.74 -32.21 15.76
CA GLN A 138 -5.91 -31.15 14.75
C GLN A 138 -6.52 -31.68 13.44
N GLN A 139 -7.56 -32.51 13.51
CA GLN A 139 -8.18 -33.14 12.34
C GLN A 139 -8.62 -32.12 11.27
N GLN A 140 -9.03 -30.92 11.69
CA GLN A 140 -9.42 -29.83 10.80
C GLN A 140 -8.25 -29.38 9.92
N ILE A 141 -7.05 -29.22 10.50
CA ILE A 141 -5.87 -28.76 9.77
C ILE A 141 -5.43 -29.82 8.76
N TRP A 142 -5.36 -31.09 9.16
CA TRP A 142 -5.03 -32.16 8.22
C TRP A 142 -6.07 -32.32 7.11
N PHE A 143 -7.36 -32.18 7.42
CA PHE A 143 -8.42 -32.20 6.41
C PHE A 143 -8.21 -31.12 5.34
N LEU A 144 -7.75 -29.93 5.74
CA LEU A 144 -7.44 -28.83 4.82
C LEU A 144 -6.16 -29.11 4.02
N LEU A 145 -5.12 -29.67 4.65
CA LEU A 145 -3.89 -30.07 3.95
C LEU A 145 -4.13 -31.20 2.95
N ASP A 146 -5.07 -32.10 3.21
CA ASP A 146 -5.50 -33.14 2.28
C ASP A 146 -6.15 -32.52 1.03
N ALA A 147 -6.95 -31.45 1.19
CA ALA A 147 -7.45 -30.66 0.06
C ALA A 147 -6.31 -29.98 -0.71
N ASP A 148 -5.38 -29.34 0.00
CA ASP A 148 -4.24 -28.65 -0.61
C ASP A 148 -3.35 -29.62 -1.41
N ALA A 149 -3.18 -30.85 -0.92
CA ALA A 149 -2.50 -31.93 -1.64
C ALA A 149 -3.21 -32.30 -2.95
N LEU A 150 -4.55 -32.43 -2.94
CA LEU A 150 -5.33 -32.69 -4.16
C LEU A 150 -5.18 -31.56 -5.18
N VAL A 151 -5.12 -30.30 -4.74
CA VAL A 151 -4.87 -29.13 -5.60
C VAL A 151 -3.47 -29.24 -6.24
N LYS A 152 -2.44 -29.59 -5.47
CA LYS A 152 -1.07 -29.78 -5.99
C LYS A 152 -0.95 -30.94 -6.96
N GLU A 153 -1.84 -31.92 -6.90
CA GLU A 153 -1.95 -33.00 -7.90
C GLU A 153 -2.75 -32.60 -9.16
N GLY A 154 -3.26 -31.36 -9.24
CA GLY A 154 -4.12 -30.90 -10.32
C GLY A 154 -5.57 -31.40 -10.24
N LYS A 155 -5.96 -32.06 -9.14
CA LYS A 155 -7.29 -32.65 -8.93
C LYS A 155 -8.23 -31.65 -8.26
N GLN A 156 -8.41 -30.48 -8.88
CA GLN A 156 -9.17 -29.38 -8.30
C GLN A 156 -10.63 -29.74 -7.97
N ASN A 157 -11.30 -30.52 -8.81
CA ASN A 157 -12.69 -30.95 -8.56
C ASN A 157 -12.80 -31.88 -7.35
N GLU A 158 -11.82 -32.80 -7.17
CA GLU A 158 -11.78 -33.67 -6.00
C GLU A 158 -11.50 -32.85 -4.73
N ALA A 159 -10.61 -31.86 -4.79
CA ALA A 159 -10.34 -30.95 -3.68
C ALA A 159 -11.60 -30.19 -3.25
N VAL A 160 -12.38 -29.66 -4.21
CA VAL A 160 -13.66 -28.98 -3.93
C VAL A 160 -14.66 -29.94 -3.30
N ASN A 161 -14.83 -31.14 -3.84
CA ASN A 161 -15.75 -32.14 -3.28
C ASN A 161 -15.33 -32.56 -1.86
N HIS A 162 -14.02 -32.72 -1.63
CA HIS A 162 -13.46 -33.00 -0.31
C HIS A 162 -13.81 -31.87 0.67
N LEU A 163 -13.56 -30.61 0.31
CA LEU A 163 -13.90 -29.43 1.14
C LEU A 163 -15.41 -29.24 1.36
N LEU A 164 -16.27 -29.75 0.48
CA LEU A 164 -17.73 -29.73 0.65
C LEU A 164 -18.27 -30.90 1.48
N SER A 165 -17.49 -31.98 1.62
CA SER A 165 -17.92 -33.19 2.34
C SER A 165 -18.08 -33.01 3.85
N ARG A 166 -17.46 -31.97 4.41
CA ARG A 166 -17.43 -31.69 5.85
C ARG A 166 -17.43 -30.19 6.11
N THR A 167 -18.09 -29.77 7.17
CA THR A 167 -18.05 -28.39 7.70
C THR A 167 -17.56 -28.40 9.15
N PHE A 168 -17.13 -27.24 9.62
CA PHE A 168 -16.68 -27.01 10.99
C PHE A 168 -17.51 -25.90 11.65
N GLU A 169 -17.47 -25.82 12.98
CA GLU A 169 -18.23 -24.82 13.74
C GLU A 169 -17.44 -23.52 13.93
N GLY A 170 -18.16 -22.39 13.84
CA GLY A 170 -17.60 -21.05 14.06
C GLY A 170 -16.36 -20.75 13.22
N ASN A 171 -15.38 -20.10 13.85
CA ASN A 171 -14.15 -19.62 13.19
C ASN A 171 -13.29 -20.76 12.62
N GLN A 172 -13.43 -22.00 13.12
CA GLN A 172 -12.67 -23.15 12.60
C GLN A 172 -13.02 -23.50 11.15
N ASP A 173 -14.17 -23.04 10.66
CA ASP A 173 -14.62 -23.27 9.28
C ASP A 173 -14.06 -22.27 8.28
N VAL A 174 -13.55 -21.12 8.76
CA VAL A 174 -13.06 -20.03 7.92
C VAL A 174 -11.96 -20.50 6.96
N PRO A 175 -10.92 -21.25 7.38
CA PRO A 175 -9.88 -21.72 6.46
C PRO A 175 -10.40 -22.65 5.35
N ARG A 176 -11.50 -23.38 5.59
CA ARG A 176 -12.17 -24.22 4.59
C ARG A 176 -12.91 -23.36 3.57
N LEU A 177 -13.67 -22.37 4.04
CA LEU A 177 -14.39 -21.42 3.21
C LEU A 177 -13.45 -20.56 2.35
N LEU A 178 -12.30 -20.15 2.89
CA LEU A 178 -11.26 -19.45 2.15
C LEU A 178 -10.69 -20.30 1.00
N ARG A 179 -10.41 -21.58 1.24
CA ARG A 179 -9.98 -22.50 0.17
C ARG A 179 -11.05 -22.69 -0.90
N LEU A 180 -12.31 -22.85 -0.51
CA LEU A 180 -13.43 -22.92 -1.47
C LEU A 180 -13.56 -21.63 -2.28
N ALA A 181 -13.42 -20.47 -1.64
CA ALA A 181 -13.40 -19.18 -2.33
C ALA A 181 -12.26 -19.09 -3.35
N LEU A 182 -11.03 -19.46 -2.97
CA LEU A 182 -9.87 -19.47 -3.85
C LEU A 182 -10.05 -20.40 -5.06
N LEU A 183 -10.52 -21.64 -4.82
CA LEU A 183 -10.73 -22.62 -5.88
C LEU A 183 -11.88 -22.27 -6.81
N SER A 184 -12.85 -21.47 -6.35
CA SER A 184 -13.97 -20.99 -7.18
C SER A 184 -13.68 -19.67 -7.89
N ALA A 185 -12.71 -18.86 -7.44
CA ALA A 185 -12.47 -17.50 -7.96
C ALA A 185 -12.19 -17.45 -9.47
N ASN A 186 -11.59 -18.50 -10.05
CA ASN A 186 -11.32 -18.57 -11.49
C ASN A 186 -12.47 -19.14 -12.33
N VAL A 187 -13.45 -19.78 -11.70
CA VAL A 187 -14.57 -20.47 -12.38
C VAL A 187 -15.88 -19.70 -12.21
N ASP A 188 -16.15 -19.25 -10.99
CA ASP A 188 -17.41 -18.65 -10.57
C ASP A 188 -17.14 -17.63 -9.43
N LEU A 189 -17.00 -16.37 -9.83
CA LEU A 189 -16.73 -15.26 -8.90
C LEU A 189 -17.87 -15.04 -7.91
N GLU A 190 -19.11 -15.37 -8.28
CA GLU A 190 -20.27 -15.22 -7.40
C GLU A 190 -20.23 -16.26 -6.27
N LYS A 191 -19.93 -17.52 -6.58
CA LYS A 191 -19.70 -18.54 -5.56
C LYS A 191 -18.54 -18.17 -4.65
N SER A 192 -17.43 -17.72 -5.23
CA SER A 192 -16.27 -17.27 -4.46
C SER A 192 -16.63 -16.16 -3.47
N TRP A 193 -17.37 -15.15 -3.94
CA TRP A 193 -17.87 -14.07 -3.11
C TRP A 193 -18.81 -14.55 -1.99
N ASN A 194 -19.71 -15.50 -2.29
CA ASN A 194 -20.62 -16.07 -1.30
C ASN A 194 -19.87 -16.83 -0.20
N TYR A 195 -18.83 -17.60 -0.54
CA TYR A 195 -17.98 -18.27 0.45
C TYR A 195 -17.23 -17.25 1.33
N LEU A 196 -16.72 -16.16 0.76
CA LEU A 196 -16.09 -15.09 1.53
C LEU A 196 -17.08 -14.35 2.44
N ARG A 197 -18.33 -14.18 2.00
CA ARG A 197 -19.40 -13.60 2.84
C ARG A 197 -19.68 -14.50 4.04
N GLU A 198 -19.87 -15.79 3.81
CA GLU A 198 -20.07 -16.77 4.88
C GLU A 198 -18.87 -16.82 5.83
N ALA A 199 -17.64 -16.77 5.31
CA ALA A 199 -16.44 -16.71 6.12
C ALA A 199 -16.42 -15.44 7.00
N MET A 200 -16.79 -14.29 6.44
CA MET A 200 -16.83 -13.01 7.15
C MET A 200 -17.89 -13.00 8.26
N GLU A 201 -19.02 -13.69 8.07
CA GLU A 201 -20.04 -13.87 9.12
C GLU A 201 -19.50 -14.68 10.30
N LYS A 202 -18.61 -15.64 10.04
CA LYS A 202 -17.97 -16.48 11.06
C LYS A 202 -16.81 -15.78 11.75
N ASP A 203 -16.00 -15.00 11.02
CA ASP A 203 -14.87 -14.24 11.58
C ASP A 203 -14.74 -12.85 10.92
N PRO A 204 -15.47 -11.83 11.43
CA PRO A 204 -15.45 -10.49 10.85
C PRO A 204 -14.10 -9.75 10.95
N GLY A 205 -13.22 -10.21 11.84
CA GLY A 205 -11.92 -9.61 12.13
C GLY A 205 -10.79 -10.13 11.24
N ASN A 206 -11.02 -11.25 10.54
CA ASN A 206 -10.00 -11.96 9.78
C ASN A 206 -9.44 -11.13 8.62
N SER A 207 -8.13 -10.92 8.61
CA SER A 207 -7.44 -10.15 7.57
C SER A 207 -7.44 -10.86 6.22
N ASP A 208 -7.34 -12.19 6.19
CA ASP A 208 -7.24 -12.96 4.94
C ASP A 208 -8.55 -12.87 4.15
N ILE A 209 -9.69 -12.93 4.83
CA ILE A 209 -11.01 -12.76 4.19
C ILE A 209 -11.10 -11.39 3.52
N ARG A 210 -10.62 -10.33 4.18
CA ARG A 210 -10.60 -8.97 3.63
C ARG A 210 -9.67 -8.86 2.43
N SER A 211 -8.47 -9.42 2.52
CA SER A 211 -7.53 -9.47 1.40
C SER A 211 -8.13 -10.19 0.18
N PHE A 212 -8.73 -11.37 0.36
CA PHE A 212 -9.36 -12.10 -0.76
C PHE A 212 -10.55 -11.35 -1.36
N ARG A 213 -11.37 -10.70 -0.52
CA ARG A 213 -12.44 -9.82 -1.03
C ARG A 213 -11.87 -8.68 -1.86
N ALA A 214 -10.77 -8.07 -1.41
CA ALA A 214 -10.09 -7.01 -2.13
C ALA A 214 -9.63 -7.48 -3.52
N GLN A 215 -8.97 -8.64 -3.60
CA GLN A 215 -8.52 -9.24 -4.86
C GLN A 215 -9.68 -9.53 -5.84
N ILE A 216 -10.81 -10.04 -5.34
CA ILE A 216 -12.01 -10.24 -6.18
C ILE A 216 -12.56 -8.91 -6.68
N LEU A 217 -12.68 -7.91 -5.80
CA LEU A 217 -13.16 -6.57 -6.16
C LEU A 217 -12.25 -5.90 -7.20
N GLU A 218 -10.93 -6.08 -7.06
CA GLU A 218 -9.93 -5.62 -8.01
C GLU A 218 -10.15 -6.26 -9.39
N ARG A 219 -10.30 -7.59 -9.44
CA ARG A 219 -10.52 -8.34 -10.69
C ARG A 219 -11.79 -7.94 -11.42
N ILE A 220 -12.85 -7.56 -10.70
CA ILE A 220 -14.12 -7.09 -11.31
C ILE A 220 -14.13 -5.58 -11.60
N GLY A 221 -13.01 -4.88 -11.40
CA GLY A 221 -12.85 -3.47 -11.70
C GLY A 221 -13.45 -2.51 -10.66
N LYS A 222 -13.88 -3.01 -9.50
CA LYS A 222 -14.39 -2.17 -8.38
C LYS A 222 -13.23 -1.66 -7.53
N LEU A 223 -12.30 -0.94 -8.17
CA LEU A 223 -11.00 -0.55 -7.60
C LEU A 223 -11.10 0.20 -6.27
N ALA A 224 -12.06 1.11 -6.17
CA ALA A 224 -12.22 1.92 -4.98
C ALA A 224 -12.67 1.05 -3.77
N MET A 225 -13.53 0.06 -4.00
CA MET A 225 -13.93 -0.91 -2.97
C MET A 225 -12.78 -1.88 -2.66
N ALA A 226 -12.05 -2.32 -3.67
CA ALA A 226 -10.88 -3.18 -3.50
C ALA A 226 -9.84 -2.54 -2.57
N ARG A 227 -9.50 -1.28 -2.83
CA ARG A 227 -8.61 -0.48 -1.97
C ARG A 227 -9.07 -0.46 -0.51
N ALA A 228 -10.36 -0.23 -0.28
CA ALA A 228 -10.92 -0.17 1.08
C ALA A 228 -10.74 -1.51 1.82
N GLU A 229 -10.95 -2.64 1.14
CA GLU A 229 -10.75 -3.96 1.72
C GLU A 229 -9.26 -4.28 1.96
N TYR A 230 -8.35 -3.88 1.08
CA TYR A 230 -6.90 -4.02 1.32
C TYR A 230 -6.45 -3.22 2.56
N ILE A 231 -6.89 -1.97 2.69
CA ILE A 231 -6.61 -1.14 3.87
C ILE A 231 -7.17 -1.80 5.13
N ALA A 232 -8.42 -2.29 5.08
CA ALA A 232 -9.05 -2.95 6.20
C ALA A 232 -8.34 -4.27 6.59
N ALA A 233 -7.84 -5.03 5.60
CA ALA A 233 -7.05 -6.24 5.84
C ALA A 233 -5.79 -5.93 6.63
N TRP A 234 -5.00 -4.95 6.18
CA TRP A 234 -3.80 -4.52 6.89
C TRP A 234 -4.11 -3.94 8.28
N GLN A 235 -5.17 -3.14 8.43
CA GLN A 235 -5.57 -2.60 9.74
C GLN A 235 -6.00 -3.68 10.73
N SER A 236 -6.58 -4.79 10.25
CA SER A 236 -6.90 -5.97 11.05
C SER A 236 -5.65 -6.68 11.58
N ASN A 237 -4.56 -6.70 10.81
CA ASN A 237 -3.30 -7.31 11.22
C ASN A 237 -2.08 -6.47 10.77
N PRO A 238 -1.73 -5.39 11.48
CA PRO A 238 -0.69 -4.45 11.03
C PRO A 238 0.74 -5.00 11.00
N ASN A 239 0.98 -6.14 11.65
CA ASN A 239 2.29 -6.80 11.71
C ASN A 239 2.49 -7.81 10.57
N ASP A 240 1.47 -8.04 9.74
CA ASP A 240 1.58 -8.92 8.58
C ASP A 240 2.12 -8.15 7.38
N GLU A 241 3.42 -8.33 7.14
CA GLU A 241 4.16 -7.75 6.03
C GLU A 241 3.52 -8.07 4.67
N ALA A 242 2.95 -9.28 4.51
CA ALA A 242 2.36 -9.69 3.23
C ALA A 242 1.11 -8.88 2.88
N LEU A 243 0.32 -8.46 3.88
CA LEU A 243 -0.86 -7.62 3.67
C LEU A 243 -0.48 -6.20 3.25
N LEU A 244 0.61 -5.68 3.83
CA LEU A 244 1.13 -4.38 3.46
C LEU A 244 1.71 -4.40 2.04
N ASP A 245 2.47 -5.43 1.68
CA ASP A 245 3.00 -5.59 0.31
C ASP A 245 1.84 -5.78 -0.70
N GLN A 246 0.78 -6.51 -0.34
CA GLN A 246 -0.42 -6.62 -1.19
C GLN A 246 -1.10 -5.27 -1.43
N LEU A 247 -1.19 -4.41 -0.42
CA LEU A 247 -1.73 -3.06 -0.56
C LEU A 247 -0.83 -2.17 -1.43
N ALA A 248 0.49 -2.26 -1.23
CA ALA A 248 1.45 -1.52 -2.04
C ALA A 248 1.45 -1.99 -3.51
N ASP A 249 1.40 -3.30 -3.74
CA ASP A 249 1.29 -3.90 -5.07
C ASP A 249 -0.06 -3.57 -5.73
N PHE A 250 -1.16 -3.43 -4.95
CA PHE A 250 -2.42 -2.90 -5.47
C PHE A 250 -2.22 -1.47 -6.00
N TYR A 251 -1.59 -0.58 -5.23
CA TYR A 251 -1.29 0.77 -5.71
C TYR A 251 -0.40 0.76 -6.95
N PHE A 252 0.63 -0.10 -6.96
CA PHE A 252 1.55 -0.29 -8.07
C PHE A 252 0.82 -0.69 -9.36
N ARG A 253 -0.02 -1.74 -9.32
CA ARG A 253 -0.77 -2.24 -10.49
C ARG A 253 -1.72 -1.19 -11.09
N HIS A 254 -2.15 -0.22 -10.30
CA HIS A 254 -3.05 0.86 -10.70
C HIS A 254 -2.33 2.19 -10.95
N GLY A 255 -1.00 2.18 -11.14
CA GLY A 255 -0.21 3.36 -11.47
C GLY A 255 -0.06 4.39 -10.34
N GLN A 256 -0.47 4.05 -9.12
CA GLN A 256 -0.39 4.92 -7.95
C GLN A 256 0.97 4.75 -7.25
N LEU A 257 2.06 4.98 -7.98
CA LEU A 257 3.43 4.68 -7.52
C LEU A 257 3.81 5.42 -6.22
N ALA A 258 3.44 6.69 -6.08
CA ALA A 258 3.68 7.44 -4.84
C ALA A 258 3.01 6.79 -3.62
N TRP A 259 1.79 6.29 -3.78
CA TRP A 259 1.09 5.55 -2.72
C TRP A 259 1.73 4.20 -2.43
N ALA A 260 2.20 3.48 -3.45
CA ALA A 260 2.93 2.21 -3.27
C ALA A 260 4.23 2.43 -2.46
N ILE A 261 5.03 3.43 -2.84
CA ILE A 261 6.29 3.78 -2.16
C ILE A 261 6.04 4.19 -0.71
N GLN A 262 5.03 5.01 -0.46
CA GLN A 262 4.65 5.39 0.90
C GLN A 262 4.19 4.18 1.73
N THR A 263 3.45 3.25 1.12
CA THR A 263 3.01 2.01 1.78
C THR A 263 4.21 1.13 2.15
N TRP A 264 5.16 0.91 1.24
CA TRP A 264 6.37 0.15 1.57
C TRP A 264 7.23 0.85 2.61
N LYS A 265 7.37 2.19 2.55
CA LYS A 265 8.09 3.00 3.55
C LYS A 265 7.55 2.76 4.95
N GLU A 266 6.22 2.79 5.12
CA GLU A 266 5.58 2.49 6.41
C GLU A 266 5.89 1.07 6.90
N GLY A 267 6.08 0.12 5.98
CA GLY A 267 6.48 -1.26 6.30
C GLY A 267 7.90 -1.39 6.82
N LEU A 268 8.83 -0.62 6.26
CA LEU A 268 10.23 -0.61 6.68
C LEU A 268 10.38 -0.21 8.16
N GLU A 269 9.53 0.68 8.66
CA GLU A 269 9.57 1.15 10.05
C GLU A 269 9.05 0.12 11.06
N LEU A 270 8.26 -0.86 10.63
CA LEU A 270 7.60 -1.84 11.50
C LEU A 270 8.34 -3.17 11.56
N THR A 271 8.58 -3.77 10.40
CA THR A 271 9.06 -5.17 10.27
C THR A 271 9.84 -5.45 8.96
N GLY A 272 9.88 -4.47 8.04
CA GLY A 272 10.25 -4.56 6.63
C GLY A 272 11.06 -5.78 6.15
N SER A 273 10.44 -6.56 5.27
CA SER A 273 11.13 -7.63 4.55
C SER A 273 12.23 -7.07 3.64
N GLU A 274 13.21 -7.90 3.31
CA GLU A 274 14.27 -7.50 2.36
C GLU A 274 13.71 -7.15 0.96
N GLN A 275 12.55 -7.71 0.60
CA GLN A 275 11.87 -7.41 -0.66
C GLN A 275 11.23 -6.02 -0.65
N ASP A 276 10.56 -5.66 0.44
CA ASP A 276 9.99 -4.33 0.62
C ASP A 276 11.07 -3.26 0.56
N TRP A 277 12.24 -3.55 1.15
CA TRP A 277 13.43 -2.71 1.05
C TRP A 277 13.86 -2.45 -0.39
N ILE A 278 14.01 -3.52 -1.19
CA ILE A 278 14.39 -3.41 -2.60
C ILE A 278 13.34 -2.62 -3.39
N LYS A 279 12.04 -2.93 -3.21
CA LYS A 279 10.94 -2.25 -3.91
C LYS A 279 10.90 -0.77 -3.52
N ALA A 280 10.89 -0.45 -2.23
CA ALA A 280 10.86 0.92 -1.72
C ALA A 280 12.06 1.73 -2.24
N TRP A 281 13.26 1.17 -2.16
CA TRP A 281 14.47 1.84 -2.64
C TRP A 281 14.41 2.07 -4.15
N PHE A 282 14.14 1.02 -4.93
CA PHE A 282 14.11 1.10 -6.39
C PHE A 282 13.07 2.11 -6.88
N TRP A 283 11.84 2.01 -6.40
CA TRP A 283 10.76 2.89 -6.84
C TRP A 283 10.96 4.32 -6.32
N SER A 284 11.61 4.49 -5.16
CA SER A 284 12.01 5.82 -4.69
C SER A 284 13.02 6.52 -5.62
N ARG A 285 13.83 5.73 -6.33
CA ARG A 285 14.89 6.20 -7.20
C ARG A 285 14.44 6.45 -8.64
N VAL A 286 13.42 5.72 -9.08
CA VAL A 286 12.99 5.66 -10.49
C VAL A 286 11.65 6.35 -10.72
N ALA A 287 10.75 6.34 -9.73
CA ALA A 287 9.42 6.91 -9.89
C ALA A 287 9.21 8.19 -9.08
N HIS A 288 9.34 8.14 -7.76
CA HIS A 288 9.00 9.25 -6.86
C HIS A 288 9.85 9.18 -5.58
N PRO A 289 10.59 10.23 -5.15
CA PRO A 289 11.41 10.18 -3.94
C PRO A 289 10.57 9.83 -2.72
N SER A 290 11.06 8.91 -1.88
CA SER A 290 10.35 8.48 -0.67
C SER A 290 10.54 9.44 0.52
N GLY A 291 11.46 10.41 0.40
CA GLY A 291 11.92 11.26 1.48
C GLY A 291 12.64 10.49 2.61
N ILE A 292 13.02 9.23 2.39
CA ILE A 292 13.75 8.41 3.35
C ILE A 292 15.23 8.80 3.31
N GLN A 293 15.82 9.02 4.48
CA GLN A 293 17.28 9.11 4.64
C GLN A 293 17.85 7.69 4.68
N TRP A 294 18.15 7.16 3.49
CA TRP A 294 18.55 5.76 3.32
C TRP A 294 19.85 5.40 4.05
N ASP A 295 20.68 6.37 4.40
CA ASP A 295 21.91 6.25 5.19
C ASP A 295 21.65 6.12 6.70
N GLU A 296 20.49 6.55 7.19
CA GLU A 296 20.12 6.48 8.61
C GLU A 296 19.42 5.17 9.00
N ILE A 297 18.96 4.40 8.01
CA ILE A 297 18.24 3.14 8.24
C ILE A 297 19.05 1.92 7.78
N TYR A 298 19.02 0.87 8.59
CA TYR A 298 19.72 -0.38 8.30
C TYR A 298 18.72 -1.47 7.87
N PRO A 299 19.01 -2.22 6.79
CA PRO A 299 18.13 -3.30 6.34
C PRO A 299 18.08 -4.45 7.35
N THR A 300 16.98 -5.20 7.30
CA THR A 300 16.85 -6.48 8.00
C THR A 300 17.91 -7.45 7.47
N VAL A 301 18.60 -8.16 8.38
CA VAL A 301 19.69 -9.07 8.01
C VAL A 301 19.11 -10.33 7.37
N GLY A 302 19.55 -10.63 6.15
CA GLY A 302 19.14 -11.78 5.35
C GLY A 302 19.98 -11.97 4.09
N GLU A 303 19.42 -12.67 3.10
CA GLU A 303 20.12 -13.07 1.88
C GLU A 303 20.36 -11.90 0.92
N LEU A 304 19.48 -10.90 0.93
CA LEU A 304 19.50 -9.76 0.02
C LEU A 304 20.19 -8.54 0.64
N THR A 305 20.56 -8.59 1.90
CA THR A 305 21.27 -7.53 2.62
C THR A 305 22.50 -7.02 1.86
N PRO A 306 23.38 -7.87 1.28
CA PRO A 306 24.53 -7.36 0.51
C PRO A 306 24.12 -6.53 -0.71
N LEU A 307 23.01 -6.89 -1.37
CA LEU A 307 22.46 -6.14 -2.49
C LEU A 307 21.87 -4.80 -2.04
N ILE A 308 21.13 -4.78 -0.92
CA ILE A 308 20.53 -3.55 -0.37
C ILE A 308 21.62 -2.55 0.03
N LEU A 309 22.69 -3.03 0.69
CA LEU A 309 23.82 -2.18 1.07
C LEU A 309 24.54 -1.59 -0.15
N TYR A 310 24.63 -2.34 -1.25
CA TYR A 310 25.15 -1.80 -2.50
C TYR A 310 24.26 -0.71 -3.08
N PHE A 311 22.94 -0.90 -3.08
CA PHE A 311 22.00 0.13 -3.52
C PHE A 311 22.14 1.42 -2.72
N GLN A 312 22.27 1.34 -1.39
CA GLN A 312 22.50 2.51 -0.53
C GLN A 312 23.80 3.26 -0.85
N GLN A 313 24.81 2.57 -1.39
CA GLN A 313 26.11 3.16 -1.74
C GLN A 313 26.13 3.81 -3.13
N LEU A 314 25.09 3.65 -3.95
CA LEU A 314 25.05 4.22 -5.29
C LEU A 314 24.95 5.76 -5.22
N PRO A 315 25.88 6.51 -5.85
CA PRO A 315 25.85 7.97 -5.85
C PRO A 315 24.58 8.53 -6.48
N PRO A 316 24.11 9.74 -6.11
CA PRO A 316 23.01 10.41 -6.78
C PRO A 316 23.18 10.46 -8.31
N GLY A 317 22.12 10.11 -9.05
CA GLY A 317 22.15 10.07 -10.52
C GLY A 317 22.84 8.84 -11.12
N VAL A 318 23.46 7.96 -10.34
CA VAL A 318 23.96 6.67 -10.81
C VAL A 318 22.89 5.61 -10.52
N TYR A 319 22.59 4.76 -11.51
CA TYR A 319 21.68 3.62 -11.34
C TYR A 319 22.44 2.32 -11.09
N TRP A 320 23.66 2.17 -11.63
CA TRP A 320 24.44 0.95 -11.49
C TRP A 320 25.95 1.19 -11.59
N ASP A 321 26.75 0.43 -10.84
CA ASP A 321 28.21 0.38 -10.92
C ASP A 321 28.68 -1.09 -10.90
N ASP A 322 29.14 -1.58 -12.05
CA ASP A 322 29.61 -2.97 -12.19
C ASP A 322 30.80 -3.30 -11.29
N LYS A 323 31.74 -2.36 -11.09
CA LYS A 323 32.94 -2.62 -10.27
C LYS A 323 32.58 -2.79 -8.80
N ALA A 324 31.69 -1.94 -8.30
CA ALA A 324 31.18 -2.07 -6.94
C ALA A 324 30.35 -3.35 -6.79
N PHE A 325 29.50 -3.68 -7.78
CA PHE A 325 28.67 -4.87 -7.74
C PHE A 325 29.45 -6.19 -7.80
N ASP A 326 30.52 -6.25 -8.58
CA ASP A 326 31.37 -7.44 -8.73
C ASP A 326 32.01 -7.88 -7.40
N SER A 327 32.13 -6.97 -6.44
CA SER A 327 32.68 -7.25 -5.11
C SER A 327 31.69 -7.88 -4.12
N ILE A 328 30.40 -7.95 -4.48
CA ILE A 328 29.33 -8.42 -3.58
C ILE A 328 29.24 -9.94 -3.62
N LEU A 329 29.12 -10.56 -2.43
CA LEU A 329 28.88 -12.00 -2.30
C LEU A 329 27.51 -12.37 -2.91
N GLY A 330 27.46 -13.44 -3.71
CA GLY A 330 26.21 -13.92 -4.30
C GLY A 330 25.72 -13.13 -5.52
N ASN A 331 26.53 -12.20 -6.06
CA ASN A 331 26.18 -11.32 -7.18
C ASN A 331 25.46 -12.01 -8.37
N LYS A 332 25.92 -13.18 -8.82
CA LYS A 332 25.32 -13.94 -9.92
C LYS A 332 23.87 -14.36 -9.63
N HIS A 333 23.56 -14.70 -8.39
CA HIS A 333 22.21 -15.07 -7.99
C HIS A 333 21.27 -13.86 -8.11
N TYR A 334 21.70 -12.68 -7.67
CA TYR A 334 20.88 -11.47 -7.77
C TYR A 334 20.56 -11.10 -9.22
N LEU A 335 21.52 -11.22 -10.14
CA LEU A 335 21.28 -10.95 -11.57
C LEU A 335 20.22 -11.86 -12.20
N GLN A 336 20.03 -13.06 -11.66
CA GLN A 336 19.07 -14.03 -12.20
C GLN A 336 17.65 -13.85 -11.63
N TYR A 337 17.54 -13.44 -10.36
CA TYR A 337 16.26 -13.49 -9.62
C TYR A 337 15.74 -12.12 -9.17
N GLN A 338 16.53 -11.05 -9.22
CA GLN A 338 16.14 -9.71 -8.74
C GLN A 338 15.87 -8.74 -9.89
N GLN A 339 14.60 -8.38 -10.10
CA GLN A 339 14.16 -7.46 -11.16
C GLN A 339 14.82 -6.07 -11.06
N SER A 340 15.07 -5.59 -9.84
CA SER A 340 15.76 -4.33 -9.58
C SER A 340 17.13 -4.29 -10.25
N THR A 341 17.91 -5.37 -10.18
CA THR A 341 19.25 -5.42 -10.80
C THR A 341 19.19 -5.31 -12.32
N PHE A 342 18.22 -5.97 -12.94
CA PHE A 342 17.99 -5.87 -14.38
C PHE A 342 17.62 -4.45 -14.81
N TRP A 343 16.64 -3.84 -14.13
CA TRP A 343 16.17 -2.50 -14.47
C TRP A 343 17.23 -1.42 -14.24
N LEU A 344 17.95 -1.48 -13.12
CA LEU A 344 18.99 -0.49 -12.82
C LEU A 344 20.14 -0.53 -13.82
N ARG A 345 20.56 -1.73 -14.25
CA ARG A 345 21.57 -1.90 -15.31
C ARG A 345 21.06 -1.36 -16.64
N LEU A 346 19.82 -1.67 -16.99
CA LEU A 346 19.19 -1.18 -18.22
C LEU A 346 19.14 0.36 -18.22
N LEU A 347 18.68 0.97 -17.13
CA LEU A 347 18.64 2.43 -16.96
C LEU A 347 20.04 3.04 -17.05
N GLN A 348 21.06 2.44 -16.44
CA GLN A 348 22.44 2.92 -16.52
C GLN A 348 22.95 2.89 -17.97
N HIS A 349 22.76 1.78 -18.71
CA HIS A 349 23.19 1.70 -20.09
C HIS A 349 22.46 2.69 -21.01
N LEU A 350 21.16 2.89 -20.82
CA LEU A 350 20.40 3.90 -21.57
C LEU A 350 20.91 5.31 -21.26
N LYS A 351 21.20 5.61 -19.99
CA LYS A 351 21.71 6.92 -19.56
C LYS A 351 23.09 7.24 -20.15
N ASP A 352 23.94 6.22 -20.26
CA ASP A 352 25.29 6.31 -20.81
C ASP A 352 25.31 6.21 -22.36
N ASN A 353 24.14 6.18 -23.01
CA ASN A 353 23.97 5.99 -24.46
C ASN A 353 24.60 4.68 -24.99
N HIS A 354 24.70 3.64 -24.16
CA HIS A 354 25.16 2.30 -24.52
C HIS A 354 24.01 1.43 -25.07
N GLU A 355 23.38 1.89 -26.16
CA GLU A 355 22.15 1.30 -26.72
C GLU A 355 22.26 -0.18 -27.09
N SER A 356 23.41 -0.62 -27.62
CA SER A 356 23.62 -2.04 -27.96
C SER A 356 23.70 -2.94 -26.72
N GLU A 357 24.22 -2.46 -25.59
CA GLU A 357 24.24 -3.21 -24.33
C GLU A 357 22.86 -3.23 -23.67
N ALA A 358 22.13 -2.11 -23.72
CA ALA A 358 20.73 -2.03 -23.30
C ALA A 358 19.85 -3.03 -24.09
N TRP A 359 20.05 -3.10 -25.41
CA TRP A 359 19.36 -4.06 -26.28
C TRP A 359 19.65 -5.51 -25.86
N LYS A 360 20.90 -5.88 -25.60
CA LYS A 360 21.24 -7.22 -25.10
C LYS A 360 20.51 -7.56 -23.81
N LEU A 361 20.45 -6.62 -22.85
CA LEU A 361 19.71 -6.83 -21.60
C LEU A 361 18.23 -7.08 -21.85
N LEU A 362 17.59 -6.29 -22.72
CA LEU A 362 16.17 -6.45 -23.05
C LEU A 362 15.86 -7.82 -23.67
N ILE A 363 16.75 -8.34 -24.50
CA ILE A 363 16.58 -9.63 -25.19
C ILE A 363 16.84 -10.82 -24.27
N TYR A 364 17.86 -10.73 -23.43
CA TYR A 364 18.20 -11.77 -22.45
C TYR A 364 17.54 -11.57 -21.09
N ASN A 365 16.46 -10.78 -21.02
CA ASN A 365 15.72 -10.52 -19.80
C ASN A 365 15.13 -11.83 -19.23
N PRO A 366 15.47 -12.24 -18.00
CA PRO A 366 14.94 -13.47 -17.41
C PRO A 366 13.46 -13.35 -17.00
N PHE A 367 12.93 -12.14 -16.84
CA PHE A 367 11.59 -11.90 -16.28
C PHE A 367 10.48 -11.85 -17.34
N GLN A 368 10.80 -11.45 -18.58
CA GLN A 368 9.84 -11.39 -19.70
C GLN A 368 8.53 -10.69 -19.29
N GLU A 369 7.37 -11.34 -19.44
CA GLU A 369 6.04 -10.81 -19.09
C GLU A 369 5.84 -10.55 -17.58
N GLN A 370 6.67 -11.15 -16.72
CA GLN A 370 6.63 -10.98 -15.26
C GLN A 370 7.45 -9.76 -14.78
N SER A 371 8.06 -9.03 -15.71
CA SER A 371 8.74 -7.77 -15.40
C SER A 371 7.78 -6.76 -14.77
N TRP A 372 8.28 -5.91 -13.87
CA TRP A 372 7.52 -4.86 -13.21
C TRP A 372 6.79 -3.91 -14.17
N ASP A 373 7.40 -3.54 -15.30
CA ASP A 373 6.68 -2.83 -16.36
C ASP A 373 7.00 -3.41 -17.74
N PRO A 374 6.22 -4.40 -18.21
CA PRO A 374 6.44 -5.00 -19.52
C PRO A 374 6.14 -4.02 -20.67
N ARG A 375 5.35 -2.96 -20.43
CA ARG A 375 5.01 -1.99 -21.48
C ARG A 375 6.23 -1.14 -21.84
N ILE A 376 6.95 -0.64 -20.83
CA ILE A 376 8.21 0.10 -21.05
C ILE A 376 9.23 -0.81 -21.72
N LEU A 377 9.30 -2.09 -21.33
CA LEU A 377 10.22 -3.02 -21.99
C LEU A 377 9.97 -3.13 -23.49
N GLU A 378 8.72 -3.34 -23.90
CA GLU A 378 8.37 -3.45 -25.31
C GLU A 378 8.54 -2.12 -26.05
N ALA A 379 8.26 -0.99 -25.40
CA ALA A 379 8.50 0.33 -25.97
C ALA A 379 10.01 0.61 -26.16
N LEU A 380 10.85 0.27 -25.19
CA LEU A 380 12.31 0.40 -25.29
C LEU A 380 12.87 -0.51 -26.39
N LYS A 381 12.37 -1.76 -26.48
CA LYS A 381 12.75 -2.66 -27.57
C LYS A 381 12.40 -2.03 -28.92
N PHE A 382 11.19 -1.53 -29.07
CA PHE A 382 10.74 -0.88 -30.29
C PHE A 382 11.60 0.33 -30.67
N VAL A 383 11.89 1.21 -29.71
CA VAL A 383 12.70 2.41 -29.96
C VAL A 383 14.12 2.04 -30.38
N LEU A 384 14.77 1.10 -29.69
CA LEU A 384 16.11 0.65 -30.04
C LEU A 384 16.16 -0.05 -31.41
N GLN A 385 15.11 -0.79 -31.77
CA GLN A 385 14.96 -1.35 -33.12
C GLN A 385 14.81 -0.28 -34.18
N TYR A 386 13.94 0.69 -33.94
CA TYR A 386 13.70 1.81 -34.84
C TYR A 386 14.98 2.61 -35.11
N ARG A 387 15.83 2.77 -34.09
CA ARG A 387 17.13 3.47 -34.17
C ARG A 387 18.26 2.61 -34.74
N GLY A 388 18.05 1.32 -34.97
CA GLY A 388 19.05 0.41 -35.52
C GLY A 388 20.11 -0.06 -34.52
N ALA A 389 19.84 -0.01 -33.21
CA ALA A 389 20.77 -0.43 -32.15
C ALA A 389 20.94 -1.97 -31.99
N VAL A 390 20.32 -2.74 -32.88
CA VAL A 390 20.00 -4.17 -32.73
C VAL A 390 21.20 -5.13 -32.89
N GLY A 391 22.29 -4.68 -33.52
CA GLY A 391 23.46 -5.53 -33.81
C GLY A 391 23.10 -6.82 -34.59
N ASP A 392 23.94 -7.85 -34.48
CA ASP A 392 23.78 -9.17 -35.14
C ASP A 392 22.97 -10.16 -34.28
N ILE A 393 21.76 -9.79 -33.85
CA ILE A 393 20.90 -10.64 -33.00
C ILE A 393 19.73 -11.23 -33.84
N PRO A 394 19.39 -12.53 -33.71
CA PRO A 394 18.37 -13.17 -34.56
C PRO A 394 16.98 -12.52 -34.45
N GLU A 395 16.34 -12.25 -35.60
CA GLU A 395 15.01 -11.61 -35.75
C GLU A 395 13.91 -12.16 -34.82
N LYS A 396 13.94 -13.47 -34.52
CA LYS A 396 12.89 -14.12 -33.71
C LYS A 396 12.92 -13.76 -32.22
N GLN A 397 14.05 -13.31 -31.67
CA GLN A 397 14.17 -12.99 -30.23
C GLN A 397 13.90 -11.51 -29.92
N GLY A 398 13.86 -10.65 -30.94
CA GLY A 398 13.62 -9.22 -30.79
C GLY A 398 12.20 -8.76 -31.12
N GLN A 399 11.25 -9.65 -31.42
CA GLN A 399 9.91 -9.21 -31.81
C GLN A 399 9.22 -8.41 -30.71
N VAL A 400 8.75 -7.21 -31.07
CA VAL A 400 7.98 -6.33 -30.18
C VAL A 400 6.56 -6.86 -30.08
N ASN A 401 6.09 -7.08 -28.86
CA ASN A 401 4.71 -7.46 -28.62
C ASN A 401 3.83 -6.20 -28.50
N THR A 402 3.19 -5.81 -29.59
CA THR A 402 2.33 -4.62 -29.66
C THR A 402 1.05 -4.72 -28.82
N ALA A 403 0.70 -5.90 -28.29
CA ALA A 403 -0.46 -6.07 -27.42
C ALA A 403 -0.30 -5.35 -26.07
N PHE A 404 0.93 -5.02 -25.68
CA PHE A 404 1.20 -4.23 -24.48
C PHE A 404 0.84 -2.74 -24.61
N PHE A 405 0.44 -2.29 -25.81
CA PHE A 405 -0.01 -0.92 -26.11
C PHE A 405 -1.55 -0.80 -26.27
N ASP A 406 -2.34 -1.64 -25.57
CA ASP A 406 -3.82 -1.70 -25.72
C ASP A 406 -4.61 -1.48 -24.42
N LYS A 407 -4.03 -0.90 -23.37
CA LYS A 407 -4.74 -0.62 -22.12
C LYS A 407 -5.53 0.69 -22.17
N SER A 408 -6.72 0.70 -21.56
CA SER A 408 -7.76 1.74 -21.67
C SER A 408 -7.45 3.11 -21.04
N GLN A 409 -6.19 3.37 -20.64
CA GLN A 409 -5.71 4.67 -20.14
C GLN A 409 -4.28 4.98 -20.61
N GLU A 410 -3.91 4.54 -21.80
CA GLU A 410 -2.54 4.76 -22.29
C GLU A 410 -2.28 6.19 -22.76
N HIS A 411 -1.12 6.69 -22.32
CA HIS A 411 -0.52 7.92 -22.81
C HIS A 411 -0.41 7.89 -24.34
N GLN A 412 -0.63 9.04 -24.98
CA GLN A 412 -0.66 9.17 -26.43
C GLN A 412 0.57 8.56 -27.13
N LEU A 413 1.76 8.73 -26.55
CA LEU A 413 3.00 8.15 -27.07
C LEU A 413 2.88 6.64 -27.37
N PHE A 414 2.32 5.82 -26.48
CA PHE A 414 2.23 4.37 -26.71
C PHE A 414 1.31 4.03 -27.88
N LYS A 415 0.23 4.79 -28.06
CA LYS A 415 -0.68 4.66 -29.22
C LYS A 415 0.04 4.99 -30.52
N GLU A 416 0.85 6.04 -30.51
CA GLU A 416 1.66 6.46 -31.66
C GLU A 416 2.75 5.43 -31.97
N LEU A 417 3.46 4.90 -30.97
CA LEU A 417 4.43 3.81 -31.16
C LEU A 417 3.77 2.58 -31.79
N LYS A 418 2.57 2.22 -31.34
CA LYS A 418 1.78 1.13 -31.93
C LYS A 418 1.44 1.41 -33.39
N GLN A 419 1.01 2.62 -33.73
CA GLN A 419 0.71 3.01 -35.11
C GLN A 419 1.95 2.87 -36.00
N ILE A 420 3.10 3.35 -35.54
CA ILE A 420 4.37 3.21 -36.27
C ILE A 420 4.74 1.73 -36.43
N ALA A 421 4.64 0.93 -35.36
CA ALA A 421 4.90 -0.51 -35.40
C ALA A 421 3.98 -1.26 -36.37
N SER A 422 2.74 -0.78 -36.55
CA SER A 422 1.77 -1.33 -37.51
C SER A 422 1.96 -0.85 -38.96
N GLY A 423 3.02 -0.07 -39.24
CA GLY A 423 3.32 0.46 -40.57
C GLY A 423 2.52 1.69 -40.98
N LYS A 424 1.85 2.36 -40.02
CA LYS A 424 1.03 3.57 -40.24
C LYS A 424 1.74 4.84 -39.79
N SER A 425 3.04 4.93 -40.05
CA SER A 425 3.88 6.04 -39.58
C SER A 425 3.44 7.40 -40.12
N GLU A 426 2.76 7.43 -41.27
CA GLU A 426 2.21 8.60 -41.93
C GLU A 426 0.99 9.20 -41.21
N GLU A 427 0.32 8.44 -40.35
CA GLU A 427 -0.79 8.91 -39.51
C GLU A 427 -0.30 9.56 -38.21
N VAL A 428 1.00 9.47 -37.90
CA VAL A 428 1.61 9.95 -36.66
C VAL A 428 2.21 11.35 -36.83
N ASP A 429 2.12 12.19 -35.80
CA ASP A 429 2.72 13.53 -35.78
C ASP A 429 4.23 13.46 -36.11
N PRO A 430 4.72 14.18 -37.14
CA PRO A 430 6.14 14.24 -37.48
C PRO A 430 7.05 14.65 -36.30
N LYS A 431 6.53 15.40 -35.32
CA LYS A 431 7.26 15.75 -34.10
C LYS A 431 7.62 14.52 -33.26
N VAL A 432 6.75 13.50 -33.23
CA VAL A 432 7.00 12.23 -32.53
C VAL A 432 8.08 11.41 -33.24
N LEU A 433 8.08 11.42 -34.58
CA LEU A 433 9.14 10.78 -35.38
C LEU A 433 10.51 11.45 -35.16
N SER A 434 10.50 12.77 -34.94
CA SER A 434 11.72 13.53 -34.60
C SER A 434 12.20 13.18 -33.18
N LEU A 435 11.28 13.13 -32.22
CA LEU A 435 11.56 12.70 -30.84
C LEU A 435 12.14 11.29 -30.78
N LEU A 436 11.61 10.33 -31.54
CA LEU A 436 12.09 8.94 -31.61
C LEU A 436 13.57 8.79 -31.97
N LYS A 437 14.08 9.72 -32.78
CA LYS A 437 15.49 9.74 -33.22
C LYS A 437 16.40 10.47 -32.23
N SER A 438 15.84 11.16 -31.25
CA SER A 438 16.57 11.94 -30.26
C SER A 438 16.85 11.15 -28.98
N ASP A 439 17.82 11.56 -28.17
CA ASP A 439 18.06 10.95 -26.85
C ASP A 439 16.90 11.20 -25.86
N GLU A 440 16.03 12.18 -26.13
CA GLU A 440 14.91 12.56 -25.26
C GLU A 440 13.71 11.62 -25.39
N ILE A 441 13.77 10.64 -26.29
CA ILE A 441 12.75 9.58 -26.33
C ILE A 441 12.69 8.80 -25.01
N TYR A 442 13.82 8.59 -24.33
CA TYR A 442 13.84 7.88 -23.05
C TYR A 442 13.15 8.68 -21.96
N THR A 443 13.41 9.99 -21.89
CA THR A 443 12.66 10.94 -21.05
C THR A 443 11.16 10.80 -21.29
N ALA A 444 10.74 10.84 -22.56
CA ALA A 444 9.34 10.75 -22.93
C ALA A 444 8.68 9.42 -22.57
N LEU A 445 9.39 8.29 -22.74
CA LEU A 445 8.90 6.96 -22.35
C LEU A 445 8.70 6.86 -20.84
N PHE A 446 9.66 7.35 -20.04
CA PHE A 446 9.55 7.31 -18.58
C PHE A 446 8.43 8.23 -18.08
N LEU A 447 8.25 9.42 -18.67
CA LEU A 447 7.10 10.29 -18.36
C LEU A 447 5.78 9.58 -18.66
N ALA A 448 5.65 9.01 -19.86
CA ALA A 448 4.44 8.35 -20.32
C ALA A 448 4.03 7.16 -19.42
N SER A 449 5.00 6.56 -18.71
CA SER A 449 4.76 5.47 -17.76
C SER A 449 4.71 5.89 -16.28
N GLY A 450 4.86 7.18 -15.98
CA GLY A 450 4.86 7.70 -14.61
C GLY A 450 6.14 7.43 -13.82
N TRP A 451 7.24 7.10 -14.48
CA TRP A 451 8.57 7.00 -13.86
C TRP A 451 9.20 8.40 -13.83
N LEU A 452 8.61 9.28 -13.03
CA LEU A 452 8.87 10.72 -13.07
C LEU A 452 10.33 11.05 -12.70
N GLU A 453 10.88 10.41 -11.67
CA GLU A 453 12.29 10.58 -11.32
C GLU A 453 13.26 10.15 -12.42
N ALA A 454 13.00 9.01 -13.08
CA ALA A 454 13.81 8.58 -14.21
C ALA A 454 13.69 9.57 -15.36
N ALA A 455 12.49 10.02 -15.71
CA ALA A 455 12.29 11.04 -16.73
C ALA A 455 13.09 12.32 -16.43
N LEU A 456 13.00 12.85 -15.22
CA LEU A 456 13.73 14.07 -14.83
C LEU A 456 15.25 13.88 -14.86
N GLN A 457 15.75 12.70 -14.52
CA GLN A 457 17.18 12.39 -14.58
C GLN A 457 17.71 12.16 -16.00
N PHE A 458 16.84 11.77 -16.94
CA PHE A 458 17.18 11.59 -18.35
C PHE A 458 17.05 12.90 -19.14
N ASN A 459 16.17 13.82 -18.73
CA ASN A 459 15.97 15.10 -19.39
C ASN A 459 17.25 15.94 -19.39
N LYS A 460 17.75 16.27 -20.59
CA LYS A 460 18.89 17.19 -20.78
C LYS A 460 18.44 18.58 -21.24
N LEU A 461 17.16 18.76 -21.53
CA LEU A 461 16.62 20.00 -22.08
C LEU A 461 16.28 21.02 -20.99
N ALA A 462 16.85 22.22 -21.11
CA ALA A 462 16.36 23.40 -20.38
C ALA A 462 15.14 24.03 -21.06
N ILE A 463 15.03 23.88 -22.38
CA ILE A 463 13.92 24.34 -23.22
C ILE A 463 13.59 23.23 -24.20
N VAL A 464 12.34 22.79 -24.21
CA VAL A 464 11.85 21.79 -25.17
C VAL A 464 11.73 22.44 -26.55
N THR A 465 12.38 21.86 -27.54
CA THR A 465 12.41 22.39 -28.90
C THR A 465 11.05 22.26 -29.58
N LYS A 466 10.74 23.17 -30.51
CA LYS A 466 9.49 23.12 -31.30
C LYS A 466 9.36 21.90 -32.21
N GLU A 467 10.47 21.19 -32.44
CA GLU A 467 10.52 19.94 -33.20
C GLU A 467 9.91 18.76 -32.44
N TYR A 468 9.69 18.90 -31.12
CA TYR A 468 9.09 17.88 -30.27
C TYR A 468 7.62 18.18 -29.96
N PRO A 469 6.84 17.15 -29.60
CA PRO A 469 5.44 17.31 -29.24
C PRO A 469 5.26 18.20 -28.01
N ASP A 470 4.23 19.04 -28.03
CA ASP A 470 3.97 20.02 -26.98
C ASP A 470 3.70 19.35 -25.60
N TRP A 471 3.18 18.12 -25.62
CA TRP A 471 2.92 17.34 -24.41
C TRP A 471 4.20 16.98 -23.65
N LEU A 472 5.38 16.95 -24.29
CA LEU A 472 6.65 16.65 -23.61
C LEU A 472 7.01 17.75 -22.62
N ALA A 473 6.93 19.01 -23.05
CA ALA A 473 7.18 20.17 -22.18
C ALA A 473 6.18 20.22 -21.02
N PHE A 474 4.90 20.00 -21.33
CA PHE A 474 3.84 19.95 -20.33
C PHE A 474 4.09 18.82 -19.30
N GLY A 475 4.42 17.61 -19.77
CA GLY A 475 4.73 16.46 -18.92
C GLY A 475 5.93 16.70 -18.00
N LEU A 476 7.00 17.33 -18.51
CA LEU A 476 8.15 17.71 -17.70
C LEU A 476 7.81 18.75 -16.62
N VAL A 477 6.99 19.75 -16.93
CA VAL A 477 6.53 20.72 -15.92
C VAL A 477 5.72 20.01 -14.83
N GLN A 478 4.82 19.09 -15.19
CA GLN A 478 4.06 18.32 -14.22
C GLN A 478 4.97 17.44 -13.37
N ALA A 479 5.92 16.74 -13.98
CA ALA A 479 6.92 15.96 -13.24
C ALA A 479 7.70 16.84 -12.24
N LEU A 480 8.20 18.01 -12.66
CA LEU A 480 8.86 18.96 -11.77
C LEU A 480 7.92 19.45 -10.65
N ARG A 481 6.64 19.70 -10.95
CA ARG A 481 5.64 20.14 -9.97
C ARG A 481 5.49 19.10 -8.87
N TYR A 482 5.32 17.83 -9.23
CA TYR A 482 5.14 16.73 -8.28
C TYR A 482 6.42 16.39 -7.52
N GLU A 483 7.58 16.43 -8.18
CA GLU A 483 8.83 15.89 -7.65
C GLU A 483 9.77 16.93 -7.03
N ARG A 484 9.64 18.20 -7.42
CA ARG A 484 10.53 19.30 -7.03
C ARG A 484 9.77 20.53 -6.51
N GLY A 485 8.45 20.57 -6.66
CA GLY A 485 7.58 21.62 -6.16
C GLY A 485 7.26 22.71 -7.19
N ASN A 486 6.26 23.53 -6.85
CA ASN A 486 5.63 24.47 -7.77
C ASN A 486 6.58 25.54 -8.32
N GLN A 487 7.53 26.03 -7.53
CA GLN A 487 8.43 27.10 -7.97
C GLN A 487 9.39 26.65 -9.07
N ILE A 488 10.01 25.47 -8.91
CA ILE A 488 10.93 24.91 -9.91
C ILE A 488 10.16 24.58 -11.20
N ALA A 489 8.95 24.05 -11.06
CA ALA A 489 8.07 23.80 -12.19
C ALA A 489 7.70 25.09 -12.94
N LEU A 490 7.37 26.16 -12.21
CA LEU A 490 7.04 27.46 -12.78
C LEU A 490 8.23 28.09 -13.51
N ASP A 491 9.42 28.05 -12.92
CA ASP A 491 10.65 28.57 -13.54
C ASP A 491 11.01 27.84 -14.83
N PHE A 492 10.73 26.53 -14.89
CA PHE A 492 10.88 25.75 -16.11
C PHE A 492 9.79 26.10 -17.14
N ALA A 493 8.52 26.16 -16.72
CA ALA A 493 7.37 26.44 -17.58
C ALA A 493 7.45 27.79 -18.28
N LEU A 494 7.91 28.83 -17.58
CA LEU A 494 8.06 30.19 -18.12
C LEU A 494 9.06 30.29 -19.28
N LYS A 495 9.97 29.32 -19.41
CA LYS A 495 10.95 29.27 -20.51
C LYS A 495 10.43 28.51 -21.74
N GLN A 496 9.35 27.75 -21.59
CA GLN A 496 8.81 26.90 -22.65
C GLN A 496 7.93 27.70 -23.61
N GLU A 497 7.58 27.07 -24.74
CA GLU A 497 6.59 27.61 -25.66
C GLU A 497 5.24 27.81 -24.94
N GLN A 498 4.71 29.02 -25.03
CA GLN A 498 3.51 29.46 -24.29
C GLN A 498 2.23 29.01 -25.02
N THR A 499 2.06 27.69 -25.22
CA THR A 499 0.82 27.10 -25.75
C THR A 499 -0.35 27.34 -24.79
N PRO A 500 -1.62 27.25 -25.23
CA PRO A 500 -2.78 27.41 -24.33
C PRO A 500 -2.72 26.51 -23.09
N ALA A 501 -2.36 25.23 -23.27
CA ALA A 501 -2.19 24.29 -22.16
C ALA A 501 -1.04 24.68 -21.21
N MET A 502 0.08 25.19 -21.75
CA MET A 502 1.19 25.67 -20.93
C MET A 502 0.82 26.95 -20.15
N GLN A 503 0.10 27.89 -20.77
CA GLN A 503 -0.38 29.11 -20.11
C GLN A 503 -1.36 28.78 -18.98
N LEU A 504 -2.26 27.81 -19.20
CA LEU A 504 -3.17 27.30 -18.17
C LEU A 504 -2.37 26.74 -16.99
N LEU A 505 -1.40 25.86 -17.24
CA LEU A 505 -0.56 25.26 -16.20
C LEU A 505 0.24 26.30 -15.41
N ILE A 506 0.81 27.30 -16.10
CA ILE A 506 1.48 28.44 -15.46
C ILE A 506 0.50 29.20 -14.56
N GLY A 507 -0.72 29.45 -15.04
CA GLY A 507 -1.78 30.08 -14.25
C GLY A 507 -2.10 29.28 -12.98
N GLU A 508 -2.27 27.97 -13.08
CA GLU A 508 -2.48 27.10 -11.92
C GLU A 508 -1.32 27.16 -10.91
N LEU A 509 -0.08 27.06 -11.40
CA LEU A 509 1.12 27.16 -10.55
C LEU A 509 1.22 28.52 -9.85
N LEU A 510 0.87 29.61 -10.53
CA LEU A 510 0.84 30.95 -9.96
C LEU A 510 -0.25 31.09 -8.89
N LEU A 511 -1.44 30.53 -9.10
CA LEU A 511 -2.50 30.50 -8.09
C LEU A 511 -2.07 29.76 -6.83
N GLU A 512 -1.48 28.57 -6.98
CA GLU A 512 -1.01 27.78 -5.84
C GLU A 512 0.16 28.43 -5.11
N SER A 513 0.97 29.22 -5.82
CA SER A 513 2.06 30.00 -5.25
C SER A 513 1.61 31.34 -4.65
N GLY A 514 0.29 31.60 -4.62
CA GLY A 514 -0.28 32.81 -4.00
C GLY A 514 -0.18 34.08 -4.83
N ASN A 515 -0.04 33.98 -6.16
CA ASN A 515 0.10 35.11 -7.09
C ASN A 515 -1.12 35.24 -8.04
N PRO A 516 -2.32 35.59 -7.52
CA PRO A 516 -3.54 35.59 -8.32
C PRO A 516 -3.54 36.60 -9.47
N SER A 517 -2.94 37.78 -9.30
CA SER A 517 -2.90 38.79 -10.38
C SER A 517 -2.12 38.31 -11.59
N ALA A 518 -0.94 37.73 -11.38
CA ALA A 518 -0.14 37.16 -12.47
C ALA A 518 -0.81 35.92 -13.10
N ALA A 519 -1.54 35.14 -12.29
CA ALA A 519 -2.33 34.04 -12.81
C ALA A 519 -3.44 34.54 -13.74
N LEU A 520 -4.19 35.58 -13.35
CA LEU A 520 -5.24 36.18 -14.18
C LEU A 520 -4.69 36.68 -15.53
N GLU A 521 -3.50 37.29 -15.55
CA GLU A 521 -2.85 37.71 -16.81
C GLU A 521 -2.62 36.54 -17.79
N LYS A 522 -2.36 35.34 -17.27
CA LYS A 522 -2.17 34.12 -18.07
C LYS A 522 -3.47 33.43 -18.45
N LEU A 523 -4.47 33.46 -17.57
CA LEU A 523 -5.71 32.70 -17.72
C LEU A 523 -6.79 33.45 -18.51
N MET A 524 -6.89 34.78 -18.35
CA MET A 524 -7.93 35.58 -19.02
C MET A 524 -7.98 35.40 -20.54
N PRO A 525 -6.85 35.32 -21.28
CA PRO A 525 -6.87 35.09 -22.72
C PRO A 525 -7.46 33.73 -23.15
N LEU A 526 -7.57 32.78 -22.23
CA LEU A 526 -8.02 31.41 -22.49
C LEU A 526 -9.52 31.22 -22.26
N VAL A 527 -10.16 32.09 -21.46
CA VAL A 527 -11.55 31.95 -20.98
C VAL A 527 -12.56 31.71 -22.09
N SER A 528 -12.39 32.33 -23.26
CA SER A 528 -13.35 32.24 -24.38
C SER A 528 -13.13 31.03 -25.29
N GLN A 529 -12.10 30.20 -25.04
CA GLN A 529 -11.85 29.00 -25.85
C GLN A 529 -12.93 27.94 -25.60
N SER A 530 -13.39 27.32 -26.68
CA SER A 530 -14.43 26.29 -26.68
C SER A 530 -13.83 24.87 -26.56
N ASP A 531 -12.86 24.70 -25.68
CA ASP A 531 -12.19 23.43 -25.39
C ASP A 531 -11.97 23.25 -23.88
N ALA A 532 -11.38 22.12 -23.49
CA ALA A 532 -11.14 21.79 -22.08
C ALA A 532 -10.19 22.80 -21.39
N VAL A 533 -9.26 23.41 -22.13
CA VAL A 533 -8.33 24.43 -21.61
C VAL A 533 -9.11 25.69 -21.26
N GLY A 534 -9.94 26.19 -22.19
CA GLY A 534 -10.77 27.37 -21.96
C GLY A 534 -11.78 27.18 -20.83
N MET A 535 -12.44 26.02 -20.80
CA MET A 535 -13.38 25.64 -19.73
C MET A 535 -12.69 25.69 -18.35
N ARG A 536 -11.51 25.08 -18.21
CA ARG A 536 -10.75 25.07 -16.97
C ARG A 536 -10.27 26.47 -16.58
N ALA A 537 -9.77 27.25 -17.55
CA ALA A 537 -9.36 28.63 -17.31
C ALA A 537 -10.52 29.49 -16.80
N ALA A 538 -11.71 29.39 -17.41
CA ALA A 538 -12.91 30.11 -16.99
C ALA A 538 -13.31 29.78 -15.54
N LEU A 539 -13.30 28.50 -15.15
CA LEU A 539 -13.58 28.09 -13.76
C LEU A 539 -12.56 28.65 -12.77
N LEU A 540 -11.26 28.61 -13.10
CA LEU A 540 -10.20 29.15 -12.24
C LEU A 540 -10.32 30.67 -12.08
N VAL A 541 -10.47 31.41 -13.19
CA VAL A 541 -10.66 32.86 -13.18
C VAL A 541 -11.89 33.23 -12.37
N SER A 542 -13.03 32.56 -12.62
CA SER A 542 -14.27 32.80 -11.89
C SER A 542 -14.09 32.61 -10.37
N GLY A 543 -13.39 31.55 -9.96
CA GLY A 543 -13.06 31.31 -8.55
C GLY A 543 -12.18 32.40 -7.92
N VAL A 544 -11.19 32.91 -8.67
CA VAL A 544 -10.30 33.99 -8.21
C VAL A 544 -11.07 35.30 -8.05
N GLU A 545 -11.88 35.67 -9.03
CA GLU A 545 -12.72 36.87 -8.99
C GLU A 545 -13.73 36.81 -7.84
N ALA A 546 -14.33 35.64 -7.60
CA ALA A 546 -15.24 35.44 -6.47
C ALA A 546 -14.53 35.60 -5.12
N GLN A 547 -13.30 35.10 -4.96
CA GLN A 547 -12.51 35.29 -3.75
C GLN A 547 -12.15 36.77 -3.51
N GLN A 548 -12.04 37.56 -4.57
CA GLN A 548 -11.82 39.01 -4.51
C GLN A 548 -13.11 39.81 -4.29
N GLY A 549 -14.28 39.15 -4.26
CA GLY A 549 -15.59 39.78 -4.11
C GLY A 549 -16.19 40.32 -5.42
N ASN A 550 -15.58 40.04 -6.57
CA ASN A 550 -16.00 40.50 -7.89
C ASN A 550 -17.01 39.51 -8.50
N TYR A 551 -18.15 39.31 -7.85
CA TYR A 551 -19.13 38.28 -8.25
C TYR A 551 -19.71 38.47 -9.66
N GLU A 552 -19.93 39.72 -10.10
CA GLU A 552 -20.42 40.01 -11.44
C GLU A 552 -19.43 39.58 -12.53
N GLU A 553 -18.15 39.84 -12.30
CA GLU A 553 -17.07 39.41 -13.20
C GLU A 553 -16.96 37.88 -13.20
N ALA A 554 -16.98 37.25 -12.02
CA ALA A 554 -16.95 35.81 -11.88
C ALA A 554 -18.09 35.11 -12.65
N LYS A 555 -19.31 35.66 -12.58
CA LYS A 555 -20.47 35.16 -13.35
C LYS A 555 -20.33 35.42 -14.84
N ARG A 556 -19.79 36.57 -15.24
CA ARG A 556 -19.55 36.92 -16.65
C ARG A 556 -18.63 35.88 -17.30
N VAL A 557 -17.50 35.59 -16.67
CA VAL A 557 -16.50 34.62 -17.14
C VAL A 557 -17.10 33.24 -17.40
N VAL A 558 -17.97 32.75 -16.50
CA VAL A 558 -18.65 31.46 -16.68
C VAL A 558 -19.61 31.50 -17.87
N LYS A 559 -20.37 32.59 -18.04
CA LYS A 559 -21.33 32.76 -19.15
C LYS A 559 -20.64 32.96 -20.51
N GLU A 560 -19.46 33.54 -20.54
CA GLU A 560 -18.70 33.80 -21.77
C GLU A 560 -18.05 32.54 -22.34
N ASN A 561 -17.83 31.50 -21.52
CA ASN A 561 -17.27 30.24 -22.00
C ASN A 561 -18.33 29.36 -22.69
N PRO A 562 -18.16 28.98 -23.97
CA PRO A 562 -19.16 28.21 -24.71
C PRO A 562 -19.42 26.80 -24.16
N MET A 563 -18.44 26.20 -23.47
CA MET A 563 -18.60 24.88 -22.87
C MET A 563 -19.27 24.91 -21.49
N LEU A 564 -19.32 26.05 -20.81
CA LEU A 564 -19.91 26.16 -19.47
C LEU A 564 -21.34 26.68 -19.47
N ILE A 565 -21.71 27.55 -20.42
CA ILE A 565 -22.98 28.29 -20.35
C ILE A 565 -24.22 27.40 -20.12
N ASP A 566 -24.26 26.23 -20.77
CA ASP A 566 -25.37 25.27 -20.68
C ASP A 566 -24.98 23.94 -20.03
N ASP A 567 -23.73 23.80 -19.57
CA ASP A 567 -23.23 22.58 -18.96
C ASP A 567 -23.54 22.51 -17.46
N VAL A 568 -23.66 21.29 -16.93
CA VAL A 568 -23.92 21.04 -15.50
C VAL A 568 -22.86 21.72 -14.63
N LEU A 569 -21.58 21.66 -14.99
CA LEU A 569 -20.49 22.29 -14.22
C LEU A 569 -20.58 23.82 -14.24
N GLY A 570 -20.98 24.42 -15.36
CA GLY A 570 -21.18 25.87 -15.42
C GLY A 570 -22.38 26.31 -14.57
N LYS A 571 -23.46 25.54 -14.57
CA LYS A 571 -24.61 25.77 -13.67
C LYS A 571 -24.24 25.59 -12.20
N GLU A 572 -23.43 24.59 -11.86
CA GLU A 572 -22.86 24.43 -10.51
C GLU A 572 -22.03 25.67 -10.11
N ALA A 573 -21.20 26.19 -11.02
CA ALA A 573 -20.43 27.42 -10.81
C ALA A 573 -21.35 28.59 -10.46
N MET A 574 -22.36 28.81 -11.29
CA MET A 574 -23.31 29.90 -11.15
C MET A 574 -24.09 29.83 -9.84
N ALA A 575 -24.55 28.63 -9.46
CA ALA A 575 -25.22 28.41 -8.18
C ALA A 575 -24.29 28.68 -7.00
N HIS A 576 -23.04 28.22 -7.07
CA HIS A 576 -22.04 28.47 -6.02
C HIS A 576 -21.72 29.96 -5.87
N LEU A 577 -21.56 30.69 -6.99
CA LEU A 577 -21.34 32.13 -6.98
C LEU A 577 -22.52 32.89 -6.36
N ALA A 578 -23.76 32.49 -6.67
CA ALA A 578 -24.96 33.07 -6.07
C ALA A 578 -25.00 32.84 -4.54
N ILE A 579 -24.55 31.68 -4.06
CA ILE A 579 -24.41 31.43 -2.60
C ILE A 579 -23.37 32.36 -1.97
N LEU A 580 -22.21 32.52 -2.60
CA LEU A 580 -21.14 33.39 -2.08
C LEU A 580 -21.57 34.86 -2.01
N GLU A 581 -22.38 35.30 -2.97
CA GLU A 581 -22.98 36.65 -2.99
C GLU A 581 -24.12 36.82 -1.97
N GLY A 582 -24.69 35.72 -1.47
CA GLY A 582 -25.84 35.71 -0.56
C GLY A 582 -27.21 35.65 -1.26
N ASP A 583 -27.26 35.48 -2.57
CA ASP A 583 -28.48 35.23 -3.34
C ASP A 583 -28.85 33.74 -3.33
N THR A 584 -29.31 33.27 -2.18
CA THR A 584 -29.74 31.88 -2.01
C THR A 584 -30.93 31.50 -2.89
N GLY A 585 -31.76 32.48 -3.28
CA GLY A 585 -32.95 32.24 -4.12
C GLY A 585 -32.56 31.83 -5.54
N SER A 586 -31.63 32.56 -6.16
CA SER A 586 -31.11 32.19 -7.48
C SER A 586 -30.30 30.89 -7.43
N ALA A 587 -29.49 30.69 -6.39
CA ALA A 587 -28.74 29.46 -6.22
C ALA A 587 -29.64 28.22 -6.17
N GLU A 588 -30.74 28.29 -5.41
CA GLU A 588 -31.70 27.20 -5.29
C GLU A 588 -32.35 26.87 -6.62
N LYS A 589 -32.82 27.88 -7.34
CA LYS A 589 -33.43 27.69 -8.65
C LYS A 589 -32.49 26.96 -9.61
N ILE A 590 -31.22 27.35 -9.63
CA ILE A 590 -30.22 26.69 -10.50
C ILE A 590 -29.95 25.26 -10.05
N TYR A 591 -29.78 25.02 -8.74
CA TYR A 591 -29.55 23.66 -8.24
C TYR A 591 -30.75 22.73 -8.41
N GLU A 592 -31.98 23.24 -8.33
CA GLU A 592 -33.20 22.46 -8.63
C GLU A 592 -33.18 21.94 -10.08
N GLU A 593 -32.70 22.74 -11.04
CA GLU A 593 -32.62 22.34 -12.45
C GLU A 593 -31.63 21.19 -12.70
N ILE A 594 -30.60 21.04 -11.86
CA ILE A 594 -29.50 20.09 -12.07
C ILE A 594 -29.39 18.99 -10.99
N VAL A 595 -30.32 18.93 -10.03
CA VAL A 595 -30.21 18.05 -8.86
C VAL A 595 -30.06 16.57 -9.20
N ASP A 596 -30.64 16.11 -10.31
CA ASP A 596 -30.54 14.71 -10.73
C ASP A 596 -29.18 14.38 -11.39
N GLN A 597 -28.45 15.39 -11.85
CA GLN A 597 -27.21 15.26 -12.63
C GLN A 597 -25.97 15.75 -11.87
N SER A 598 -26.17 16.50 -10.77
CA SER A 598 -25.12 17.16 -9.99
C SER A 598 -25.05 16.61 -8.57
N GLU A 599 -23.91 16.01 -8.21
CA GLU A 599 -23.62 15.66 -6.81
C GLU A 599 -23.61 16.92 -5.93
N ALA A 600 -23.05 18.04 -6.44
CA ALA A 600 -22.96 19.29 -5.69
C ALA A 600 -24.35 19.85 -5.31
N ALA A 601 -25.30 19.80 -6.24
CA ALA A 601 -26.70 20.17 -5.99
C ALA A 601 -27.36 19.26 -4.94
N GLN A 602 -27.15 17.94 -5.02
CA GLN A 602 -27.65 16.99 -4.03
C GLN A 602 -27.06 17.27 -2.64
N TYR A 603 -25.76 17.56 -2.54
CA TYR A 603 -25.13 17.97 -1.29
C TYR A 603 -25.71 19.26 -0.73
N TYR A 604 -25.99 20.25 -1.59
CA TYR A 604 -26.62 21.49 -1.18
C TYR A 604 -27.98 21.22 -0.53
N PHE A 605 -28.85 20.44 -1.19
CA PHE A 605 -30.16 20.09 -0.63
C PHE A 605 -30.08 19.21 0.61
N LEU A 606 -29.09 18.32 0.71
CA LEU A 606 -28.83 17.56 1.93
C LEU A 606 -28.51 18.49 3.11
N GLN A 607 -27.61 19.46 2.93
CA GLN A 607 -27.25 20.43 3.97
C GLN A 607 -28.44 21.32 4.34
N LYS A 608 -29.24 21.74 3.36
CA LYS A 608 -30.47 22.50 3.59
C LYS A 608 -31.47 21.68 4.42
N ALA A 609 -31.74 20.43 4.04
CA ALA A 609 -32.65 19.52 4.75
C ALA A 609 -32.22 19.32 6.21
N ILE A 610 -30.92 19.13 6.46
CA ILE A 610 -30.35 19.05 7.82
C ILE A 610 -30.58 20.36 8.59
N THR A 611 -30.32 21.50 7.97
CA THR A 611 -30.44 22.82 8.60
C THR A 611 -31.87 23.13 9.01
N VAL A 612 -32.85 22.80 8.16
CA VAL A 612 -34.29 22.95 8.46
C VAL A 612 -34.87 21.79 9.27
N LYS A 613 -34.02 20.81 9.68
CA LYS A 613 -34.40 19.61 10.43
C LYS A 613 -35.44 18.73 9.75
N ASN A 614 -35.47 18.72 8.41
CA ASN A 614 -36.27 17.77 7.63
C ASN A 614 -35.48 16.46 7.49
N TRP A 615 -35.56 15.62 8.51
CA TRP A 615 -34.75 14.40 8.62
C TRP A 615 -35.10 13.33 7.59
N ASP A 616 -36.37 13.22 7.19
CA ASP A 616 -36.81 12.25 6.17
C ASP A 616 -36.18 12.56 4.80
N GLU A 617 -36.19 13.83 4.41
CA GLU A 617 -35.60 14.26 3.15
C GLU A 617 -34.06 14.19 3.20
N ALA A 618 -33.46 14.56 4.34
CA ALA A 618 -32.02 14.43 4.53
C ALA A 618 -31.55 12.97 4.41
N GLU A 619 -32.29 12.02 4.99
CA GLU A 619 -31.99 10.59 4.87
C GLU A 619 -32.15 10.08 3.44
N ARG A 620 -33.23 10.48 2.75
CA ARG A 620 -33.47 10.10 1.35
C ARG A 620 -32.30 10.51 0.45
N ILE A 621 -31.87 11.77 0.53
CA ILE A 621 -30.77 12.30 -0.28
C ILE A 621 -29.43 11.66 0.13
N ALA A 622 -29.16 11.49 1.43
CA ALA A 622 -27.94 10.84 1.91
C ALA A 622 -27.80 9.40 1.37
N ASN A 623 -28.89 8.65 1.31
CA ASN A 623 -28.89 7.29 0.76
C ASN A 623 -28.61 7.25 -0.74
N ILE A 624 -29.12 8.23 -1.52
CA ILE A 624 -28.79 8.37 -2.95
C ILE A 624 -27.29 8.64 -3.10
N LEU A 625 -26.77 9.63 -2.37
CA LEU A 625 -25.36 10.02 -2.41
C LEU A 625 -24.43 8.90 -1.96
N ILE A 626 -24.80 8.11 -0.94
CA ILE A 626 -24.03 6.94 -0.48
C ILE A 626 -24.05 5.83 -1.52
N LYS A 627 -25.18 5.60 -2.20
CA LYS A 627 -25.25 4.59 -3.27
C LYS A 627 -24.33 4.95 -4.43
N GLN A 628 -24.23 6.24 -4.76
CA GLN A 628 -23.33 6.74 -5.80
C GLN A 628 -21.86 6.78 -5.34
N ASN A 629 -21.61 7.16 -4.07
CA ASN A 629 -20.28 7.30 -3.49
C ASN A 629 -20.16 6.56 -2.14
N PRO A 630 -20.08 5.21 -2.13
CA PRO A 630 -20.09 4.41 -0.90
C PRO A 630 -18.94 4.73 0.07
N LEU A 631 -17.82 5.22 -0.46
CA LEU A 631 -16.55 5.44 0.25
C LEU A 631 -16.40 6.82 0.87
N ASN A 632 -17.39 7.70 0.70
CA ASN A 632 -17.32 9.02 1.31
C ASN A 632 -17.63 8.90 2.81
N ILE A 633 -16.57 8.82 3.63
CA ILE A 633 -16.66 8.67 5.09
C ILE A 633 -17.55 9.77 5.69
N ARG A 634 -17.44 11.00 5.18
CA ARG A 634 -18.26 12.12 5.64
C ARG A 634 -19.75 11.89 5.38
N LEU A 635 -20.13 11.31 4.24
CA LEU A 635 -21.53 10.94 3.98
C LEU A 635 -22.01 9.85 4.94
N GLN A 636 -21.18 8.85 5.23
CA GLN A 636 -21.52 7.78 6.17
C GLN A 636 -21.72 8.35 7.58
N GLU A 637 -20.82 9.21 8.04
CA GLU A 637 -20.93 9.93 9.31
C GLU A 637 -22.17 10.82 9.35
N MET A 638 -22.44 11.57 8.28
CA MET A 638 -23.63 12.39 8.16
C MET A 638 -24.91 11.54 8.24
N ARG A 639 -24.97 10.37 7.59
CA ARG A 639 -26.11 9.46 7.70
C ARG A 639 -26.34 9.00 9.13
N ILE A 640 -25.28 8.55 9.82
CA ILE A 640 -25.37 8.14 11.23
C ILE A 640 -25.91 9.29 12.10
N GLN A 641 -25.44 10.51 11.84
CA GLN A 641 -25.90 11.69 12.58
C GLN A 641 -27.36 12.03 12.27
N ILE A 642 -27.78 11.95 11.00
CA ILE A 642 -29.19 12.14 10.59
C ILE A 642 -30.08 11.11 11.28
N GLU A 643 -29.70 9.83 11.27
CA GLU A 643 -30.46 8.74 11.90
C GLU A 643 -30.58 8.95 13.42
N LYS A 644 -29.48 9.35 14.08
CA LYS A 644 -29.47 9.66 15.52
C LYS A 644 -30.39 10.83 15.86
N GLU A 645 -30.35 11.93 15.11
CA GLU A 645 -31.20 13.09 15.36
C GLU A 645 -32.67 12.84 14.99
N LYS A 646 -32.93 12.05 13.94
CA LYS A 646 -34.26 11.58 13.57
C LYS A 646 -34.89 10.77 14.70
N ASN A 647 -34.14 9.82 15.27
CA ASN A 647 -34.59 9.00 16.40
C ASN A 647 -34.86 9.84 17.66
N LYS A 648 -34.06 10.89 17.93
CA LYS A 648 -34.35 11.84 19.01
C LYS A 648 -35.65 12.61 18.77
N ALA A 649 -35.87 13.08 17.54
CA ALA A 649 -37.06 13.86 17.19
C ALA A 649 -38.36 13.03 17.26
N THR A 650 -38.30 11.75 16.90
CA THR A 650 -39.45 10.82 17.03
C THR A 650 -39.75 10.49 18.50
N HIS A 651 -38.73 10.36 19.36
CA HIS A 651 -38.93 10.17 20.80
C HIS A 651 -39.48 11.40 21.53
N ILE A 652 -39.22 12.62 21.06
CA ILE A 652 -39.78 13.87 21.63
C ILE A 652 -41.26 14.05 21.27
N ASN A 653 -41.70 13.55 20.11
CA ASN A 653 -43.09 13.62 19.65
C ASN A 653 -43.99 12.49 20.19
N ALA A 654 -43.43 11.53 20.94
CA ALA A 654 -44.15 10.47 21.61
C ALA A 654 -44.40 10.82 23.09
N ALA A 655 -45.20 11.85 23.37
CA ALA A 655 -45.83 12.03 24.68
C ALA A 655 -47.14 11.22 24.75
N PRO A 656 -47.44 10.49 25.84
CA PRO A 656 -48.55 9.55 25.90
C PRO A 656 -49.91 10.26 25.98
N PRO A 657 -51.01 9.65 25.50
CA PRO A 657 -52.34 10.22 25.67
C PRO A 657 -52.87 9.95 27.09
N GLY A 658 -53.32 11.01 27.76
CA GLY A 658 -54.43 10.98 28.72
C GLY A 658 -54.09 10.79 30.20
N THR A 659 -54.10 11.90 30.94
CA THR A 659 -54.46 11.91 32.37
C THR A 659 -55.97 12.13 32.51
N VAL A 660 -56.73 11.11 32.94
CA VAL A 660 -57.93 11.24 33.78
C VAL A 660 -58.10 9.93 34.58
N GLU A 661 -57.67 9.90 35.84
CA GLU A 661 -58.47 9.54 37.02
C GLU A 661 -57.60 9.56 38.30
N GLU A 662 -58.29 9.78 39.41
CA GLU A 662 -57.89 10.56 40.58
C GLU A 662 -57.65 9.69 41.83
N LYS A 663 -56.88 10.25 42.78
CA LYS A 663 -56.88 10.03 44.25
C LYS A 663 -56.19 8.78 44.84
N ALA A 664 -55.63 8.82 46.05
CA ALA A 664 -55.04 9.85 46.91
C ALA A 664 -54.44 9.10 48.13
N LEU A 665 -53.36 9.61 48.73
CA LEU A 665 -53.15 9.86 50.18
C LEU A 665 -51.69 9.65 50.64
N VAL A 666 -51.22 10.64 51.40
CA VAL A 666 -50.31 10.55 52.57
C VAL A 666 -48.79 10.46 52.30
N SER A 667 -48.23 11.67 52.34
CA SER A 667 -47.06 12.14 53.10
C SER A 667 -46.30 11.20 54.08
N VAL A 668 -44.98 11.43 54.15
CA VAL A 668 -44.15 11.63 55.38
C VAL A 668 -43.31 10.44 55.90
N ILE A 669 -42.00 10.72 56.10
CA ILE A 669 -40.90 9.98 56.79
C ILE A 669 -40.41 8.72 56.04
N GLY A 670 -39.12 8.41 55.85
CA GLY A 670 -37.88 8.86 56.46
C GLY A 670 -37.11 7.62 56.94
N ASP A 671 -35.85 7.53 56.51
CA ASP A 671 -34.71 6.86 57.15
C ASP A 671 -34.69 5.32 57.38
N SER A 672 -33.44 4.84 57.40
CA SER A 672 -32.90 3.61 58.01
C SER A 672 -32.88 2.26 57.26
N SER A 673 -31.64 1.77 57.16
CA SER A 673 -31.10 0.46 57.59
C SER A 673 -31.36 -0.82 56.79
N ASP A 674 -30.23 -1.46 56.44
CA ASP A 674 -29.88 -2.89 56.50
C ASP A 674 -30.68 -3.86 55.60
N GLU A 675 -30.15 -4.92 54.99
CA GLU A 675 -28.91 -5.68 55.08
C GLU A 675 -28.87 -6.61 53.84
N GLU A 676 -27.66 -6.99 53.43
CA GLU A 676 -27.24 -8.27 52.79
C GLU A 676 -28.19 -9.03 51.84
N ASP A 677 -27.76 -9.28 50.59
CA ASP A 677 -27.01 -10.50 50.23
C ASP A 677 -26.70 -10.58 48.71
N ILE A 678 -25.72 -11.44 48.36
CA ILE A 678 -25.25 -11.84 47.01
C ILE A 678 -24.05 -11.04 46.46
N ALA A 679 -22.87 -11.46 46.92
CA ALA A 679 -21.65 -11.49 46.13
C ALA A 679 -21.59 -12.81 45.32
N GLU A 680 -21.35 -12.74 44.00
CA GLU A 680 -20.32 -13.55 43.30
C GLU A 680 -20.29 -13.29 41.78
N ARG A 681 -19.07 -13.01 41.29
CA ARG A 681 -18.48 -13.31 39.96
C ARG A 681 -18.30 -12.22 38.88
N ARG A 682 -16.99 -12.05 38.61
CA ARG A 682 -16.27 -11.66 37.36
C ARG A 682 -15.93 -10.18 37.15
N ASP A 683 -14.85 -9.80 37.83
CA ASP A 683 -13.84 -8.86 37.38
C ASP A 683 -13.04 -9.47 36.21
N ASP A 684 -12.99 -8.79 35.06
CA ASP A 684 -11.92 -8.86 34.07
C ASP A 684 -11.83 -7.46 33.41
N GLY A 685 -11.07 -6.56 34.06
CA GLY A 685 -10.72 -5.26 33.51
C GLY A 685 -9.54 -5.38 32.52
N PRO A 686 -9.49 -4.57 31.44
CA PRO A 686 -8.46 -4.68 30.42
C PRO A 686 -7.06 -4.33 30.94
N SER A 687 -6.07 -5.11 30.49
CA SER A 687 -4.67 -5.03 30.90
C SER A 687 -4.02 -3.68 30.54
N LEU A 688 -2.92 -3.33 31.22
CA LEU A 688 -2.14 -2.12 30.98
C LEU A 688 -1.63 -1.97 29.52
N TRP A 689 -1.58 -3.05 28.74
CA TRP A 689 -1.21 -3.03 27.32
C TRP A 689 -2.27 -2.37 26.42
N ASP A 690 -3.56 -2.48 26.76
CA ASP A 690 -4.64 -1.86 25.98
C ASP A 690 -4.74 -0.35 26.19
N ARG A 691 -4.30 0.17 27.35
CA ARG A 691 -4.32 1.62 27.62
C ARG A 691 -3.32 2.40 26.77
N ASN A 692 -2.14 1.84 26.51
CA ASN A 692 -1.14 2.48 25.66
C ASN A 692 -1.58 2.51 24.18
N ARG A 693 -2.32 1.49 23.72
CA ARG A 693 -2.90 1.42 22.37
C ARG A 693 -3.93 2.54 22.11
N TRP A 694 -4.77 2.84 23.10
CA TRP A 694 -5.75 3.93 23.00
C TRP A 694 -5.13 5.33 23.11
N GLN A 695 -4.02 5.47 23.84
CA GLN A 695 -3.31 6.74 23.98
C GLN A 695 -2.68 7.17 22.64
N VAL A 696 -2.01 6.25 21.95
CA VAL A 696 -1.40 6.48 20.62
C VAL A 696 -2.45 6.85 19.56
N LEU A 697 -3.61 6.19 19.57
CA LEU A 697 -4.74 6.52 18.68
C LEU A 697 -5.34 7.90 18.98
N ARG A 698 -5.41 8.31 20.25
CA ARG A 698 -5.95 9.60 20.69
C ARG A 698 -4.99 10.76 20.36
N ASP A 699 -3.69 10.55 20.51
CA ASP A 699 -2.67 11.56 20.20
C ASP A 699 -2.50 11.73 18.68
N ARG A 700 -2.65 10.65 17.91
CA ARG A 700 -2.77 10.73 16.44
C ARG A 700 -4.01 11.52 16.02
N ARG A 701 -5.19 11.27 16.60
CA ARG A 701 -6.40 12.06 16.31
C ARG A 701 -6.24 13.55 16.60
N LYS A 702 -5.56 13.91 17.70
CA LYS A 702 -5.25 15.31 18.03
C LYS A 702 -4.27 15.94 17.05
N GLY A 703 -3.28 15.21 16.54
CA GLY A 703 -2.38 15.67 15.48
C GLY A 703 -3.13 16.03 14.19
N TRP A 704 -4.08 15.18 13.79
CA TRP A 704 -4.96 15.41 12.64
C TRP A 704 -5.89 16.61 12.85
N GLU A 705 -6.50 16.74 14.03
CA GLU A 705 -7.39 17.88 14.36
C GLU A 705 -6.61 19.22 14.46
N ASN A 706 -5.36 19.23 14.92
CA ASN A 706 -4.52 20.44 14.98
C ASN A 706 -4.02 20.89 13.60
N TYR A 707 -3.74 19.94 12.70
CA TYR A 707 -3.35 20.21 11.31
C TYR A 707 -4.44 20.99 10.55
N TYR A 708 -5.70 20.56 10.64
CA TYR A 708 -6.83 21.25 10.01
C TYR A 708 -7.21 22.58 10.68
N ARG A 709 -6.76 22.80 11.91
CA ARG A 709 -6.97 24.05 12.66
C ARG A 709 -5.92 25.11 12.33
N THR A 710 -4.73 24.69 11.90
CA THR A 710 -3.59 25.57 11.56
C THR A 710 -3.47 25.89 10.07
N HIS A 711 -4.14 25.12 9.19
CA HIS A 711 -4.14 25.30 7.73
C HIS A 711 -5.56 25.57 7.17
N PRO A 712 -6.19 26.73 7.45
CA PRO A 712 -7.57 27.02 7.05
C PRO A 712 -7.81 27.03 5.53
N ASN A 713 -6.76 27.19 4.71
CA ASN A 713 -6.83 27.15 3.25
C ASN A 713 -6.91 25.72 2.66
N ALA A 714 -6.76 24.67 3.48
CA ALA A 714 -7.00 23.28 3.05
C ALA A 714 -8.49 22.91 2.91
N ARG A 715 -9.41 23.84 3.22
CA ARG A 715 -10.87 23.61 3.21
C ARG A 715 -11.52 23.55 1.82
N CYS A 716 -10.80 23.87 0.73
CA CYS A 716 -11.36 23.95 -0.63
C CYS A 716 -10.81 22.92 -1.62
N ARG A 717 -10.40 21.71 -1.18
CA ARG A 717 -9.93 20.65 -2.10
C ARG A 717 -11.04 19.78 -2.72
N ASN A 718 -12.32 19.97 -2.35
CA ASN A 718 -13.41 19.04 -2.70
C ASN A 718 -14.61 19.65 -3.46
N CYS A 719 -14.49 20.81 -4.12
CA CYS A 719 -15.64 21.43 -4.80
C CYS A 719 -15.64 21.36 -6.33
N TRP A 720 -14.68 20.72 -6.99
CA TRP A 720 -14.67 20.60 -8.45
C TRP A 720 -14.04 19.26 -8.89
N LYS A 721 -14.86 18.21 -9.05
CA LYS A 721 -14.43 17.03 -9.83
C LYS A 721 -14.55 17.39 -11.31
N LEU A 722 -13.44 17.34 -12.03
CA LEU A 722 -13.34 17.67 -13.46
C LEU A 722 -13.58 16.43 -14.35
N PRO A 723 -13.94 16.61 -15.63
CA PRO A 723 -13.98 15.53 -16.60
C PRO A 723 -12.59 15.00 -16.93
N ALA A 724 -12.52 13.69 -17.17
CA ALA A 724 -11.30 12.99 -17.55
C ALA A 724 -10.73 13.54 -18.87
N GLY A 725 -9.49 14.01 -18.84
CA GLY A 725 -8.79 14.48 -20.05
C GLY A 725 -7.53 15.31 -19.84
N LEU A 726 -7.35 15.92 -18.66
CA LEU A 726 -6.16 16.75 -18.37
C LEU A 726 -5.37 16.34 -17.11
N ASP A 727 -5.97 15.57 -16.19
CA ASP A 727 -5.26 15.00 -15.05
C ASP A 727 -4.67 13.63 -15.42
N TYR A 728 -3.41 13.65 -15.87
CA TYR A 728 -2.64 12.43 -16.12
C TYR A 728 -2.08 11.80 -14.83
N TYR A 729 -2.12 12.50 -13.68
CA TYR A 729 -1.53 12.02 -12.43
C TYR A 729 -2.47 12.23 -11.23
N PRO A 730 -2.68 11.21 -10.38
CA PRO A 730 -3.45 11.38 -9.15
C PRO A 730 -2.70 12.28 -8.15
N PRO A 731 -3.40 13.04 -7.29
CA PRO A 731 -2.76 13.88 -6.30
C PRO A 731 -1.92 13.06 -5.29
N PRO A 732 -0.81 13.62 -4.78
CA PRO A 732 0.05 12.94 -3.81
C PRO A 732 -0.66 12.67 -2.47
N PRO A 733 -0.14 11.75 -1.64
CA PRO A 733 -0.70 11.46 -0.33
C PRO A 733 -0.80 12.69 0.58
N PRO A 734 -1.85 12.81 1.42
CA PRO A 734 -1.92 13.84 2.46
C PRO A 734 -0.74 13.72 3.44
N GLY A 735 -0.03 14.83 3.69
CA GLY A 735 1.11 14.87 4.64
C GLY A 735 2.49 14.97 3.99
N TYR A 736 2.58 15.02 2.66
CA TYR A 736 3.82 15.29 1.93
C TYR A 736 4.10 16.80 1.89
N GLU A 737 5.04 17.27 2.72
CA GLU A 737 5.73 18.53 2.48
C GLU A 737 7.03 18.22 1.74
N VAL A 738 7.22 18.82 0.57
CA VAL A 738 8.55 18.93 -0.04
C VAL A 738 9.39 19.71 0.97
N GLN A 739 10.36 19.06 1.59
CA GLN A 739 11.34 19.77 2.40
C GLN A 739 12.04 20.78 1.50
N ASN A 740 11.67 22.05 1.63
CA ASN A 740 12.46 23.16 1.10
C ASN A 740 13.83 23.07 1.77
N THR A 741 14.81 22.51 1.07
CA THR A 741 16.21 22.67 1.45
C THR A 741 16.54 24.16 1.31
N PRO A 742 17.01 24.85 2.37
CA PRO A 742 17.63 26.14 2.19
C PRO A 742 18.93 25.91 1.39
N GLY A 743 19.14 26.72 0.36
CA GLY A 743 20.35 26.67 -0.48
C GLY A 743 21.65 26.84 0.26
#